data_AF-A0A7S9L4I3-F1
#
_entry.id   AF-A0A7S9L4I3-F1
#
_cell.length_a   1.000
_cell.length_b   1.000
_cell.length_c   1.000
_cell.angle_alpha   90.00
_cell.angle_beta   90.00
_cell.angle_gamma   90.00
#
_symmetry.space_group_name_H-M   'P 1'
#
loop_
_entity.id
_entity.type
_entity.pdbx_description
1 polymer ?
#
loop_
_entity_poly.entity_id
_entity_poly.type
_entity_poly.pdbx_seq_one_letter_code
_entity_poly.pdbx_strand_id
1 'polypeptide(L)'
;MAYNSAHTGPEIDAAVQLLGQIQDARDGTSQDLIKVKGLSSQVKADAIQVSADAQTVAEKAAQVASSSAAVEQARVQVVSATVAAEEAMGEAALSANSAQESQAAASVSEHAAAQSQLAAGLSEQVSAEHAAEATQAANQVSADRMAAQSSAESAATSARNAEAVVTGGTASVTPNPGLIPLADSAGKIDADWLPESIARAGEVQAAAAAAAEAVDTAAEAQSRTERFLLPSPEAPVVRDDDSPLQVGDRYFNAVDQVEFIYTNYGWQANDSLQAIAELRGEITETPIALGIPRADSSGKINPDWLGGFFYDYSELRAYQGNSSRIVVTRPGLYGEFRSLGVIPGFIDTDGTYIITVTGVVYERIHDGRINVHWFNCPLDGVTDGTAAFAKWTSQLKIGRALIPPGKYVVSEINFKTVGQSPTIGGLEVEATGATIVSECAVRADSCKRLTITGLEGFSTDLHLNGAWFAQMKDLKMRLLICGSAQGTVFSDNYWNTFIGGQFQAVMTHQNSTAPSNKFDFINVALRGNASQGYVQAQDYAFRFMANQNVQSWTWQGGDISYHTVDILYADVSNTADIEMLFDDTYLDSKYVRLKSRPKTRIRTDSHAANEMPNVAAISEVARGASNGYRSDRAAGWKSDTGYNMIPNGDFYDVLPSYVGAGLPIGSANSAVITPKTGASFSGGIRGNYININQALTASNSVRIRPKALPTTARCSCVLVARNAAPGSKTLRVSFSGLFFSATLTDNDWSTVNITTGADIPAGTVSDIQIYTEDGTAFNVDVCYAGVFVGETPMLFLPADRHQKLYGSVAWNPPSVAAGQQSPAQLVLVPGVNVGDFADASFTLPLGGAALKASVSAQDTVEVFLKNDTAASIDLGAGTLRVRVEKASY
;
A
#
# COMPACT_ATOMS: atom_id res chain seq x y z
N MET A 1 -130.52 31.32 8.41
CA MET A 1 -131.28 30.15 7.94
C MET A 1 -131.06 29.03 8.94
N ALA A 2 -132.12 28.57 9.62
CA ALA A 2 -132.16 27.29 10.33
C ALA A 2 -132.48 26.18 9.30
N TYR A 3 -132.25 24.91 9.68
CA TYR A 3 -132.29 23.65 8.89
C TYR A 3 -130.89 23.16 8.45
N ASN A 4 -130.49 21.91 8.65
CA ASN A 4 -131.12 20.78 9.32
C ASN A 4 -130.06 19.71 9.60
N SER A 5 -130.24 19.05 10.74
CA SER A 5 -129.72 17.75 11.13
C SER A 5 -129.45 16.78 9.96
N ALA A 6 -128.23 16.25 9.91
CA ALA A 6 -127.93 14.81 9.95
C ALA A 6 -126.45 14.55 9.58
N HIS A 7 -125.53 14.90 10.48
CA HIS A 7 -124.25 14.19 10.51
C HIS A 7 -124.23 13.37 11.79
N THR A 8 -124.21 12.05 11.64
CA THR A 8 -124.07 11.15 12.80
C THR A 8 -122.67 11.38 13.39
N GLY A 9 -122.50 11.24 14.72
CA GLY A 9 -121.18 11.41 15.38
C GLY A 9 -119.97 10.85 14.61
N PRO A 10 -120.06 9.67 13.95
CA PRO A 10 -118.99 9.11 13.12
C PRO A 10 -118.54 9.98 11.93
N GLU A 11 -119.41 10.75 11.31
CA GLU A 11 -119.07 11.58 10.13
C GLU A 11 -118.30 12.84 10.53
N ILE A 12 -118.62 13.41 11.70
CA ILE A 12 -117.87 14.53 12.29
C ILE A 12 -116.50 14.04 12.76
N ASP A 13 -116.44 12.87 13.41
CA ASP A 13 -115.17 12.28 13.87
C ASP A 13 -114.27 11.91 12.66
N ALA A 14 -114.84 11.39 11.57
CA ALA A 14 -114.10 11.13 10.34
C ALA A 14 -113.58 12.41 9.68
N ALA A 15 -114.38 13.49 9.67
CA ALA A 15 -113.94 14.79 9.15
C ALA A 15 -112.82 15.41 10.01
N VAL A 16 -112.91 15.30 11.35
CA VAL A 16 -111.87 15.75 12.28
C VAL A 16 -110.60 14.91 12.12
N GLN A 17 -110.72 13.59 11.96
CA GLN A 17 -109.58 12.72 11.70
C GLN A 17 -108.92 13.03 10.36
N LEU A 18 -109.70 13.29 9.31
CA LEU A 18 -109.20 13.70 8.00
C LEU A 18 -108.50 15.07 8.07
N LEU A 19 -109.06 16.04 8.81
CA LEU A 19 -108.43 17.33 9.08
C LEU A 19 -107.10 17.18 9.84
N GLY A 20 -107.04 16.26 10.81
CA GLY A 20 -105.80 15.89 11.50
C GLY A 20 -104.76 15.31 10.54
N GLN A 21 -105.14 14.34 9.70
CA GLN A 21 -104.25 13.76 8.69
C GLN A 21 -103.76 14.79 7.66
N ILE A 22 -104.63 15.73 7.24
CA ILE A 22 -104.26 16.84 6.35
C ILE A 22 -103.27 17.77 7.03
N GLN A 23 -103.46 18.06 8.31
CA GLN A 23 -102.55 18.89 9.08
C GLN A 23 -101.18 18.22 9.27
N ASP A 24 -101.16 16.93 9.61
CA ASP A 24 -99.93 16.13 9.73
C ASP A 24 -99.19 16.05 8.38
N ALA A 25 -99.91 15.85 7.28
CA ALA A 25 -99.33 15.84 5.94
C ALA A 25 -98.75 17.21 5.55
N ARG A 26 -99.43 18.30 5.88
CA ARG A 26 -98.95 19.67 5.65
C ARG A 26 -97.68 19.95 6.46
N ASP A 27 -97.70 19.60 7.75
CA ASP A 27 -96.60 19.86 8.66
C ASP A 27 -95.38 18.98 8.28
N GLY A 28 -95.60 17.74 7.85
CA GLY A 28 -94.57 16.87 7.25
C GLY A 28 -93.98 17.44 5.97
N THR A 29 -94.82 17.93 5.05
CA THR A 29 -94.36 18.59 3.81
C THR A 29 -93.54 19.85 4.11
N SER A 30 -93.91 20.60 5.15
CA SER A 30 -93.16 21.78 5.60
C SER A 30 -91.77 21.40 6.15
N GLN A 31 -91.68 20.33 6.95
CA GLN A 31 -90.40 19.80 7.43
C GLN A 31 -89.51 19.29 6.28
N ASP A 32 -90.08 18.57 5.33
CA ASP A 32 -89.36 18.11 4.13
C ASP A 32 -88.84 19.29 3.31
N LEU A 33 -89.64 20.35 3.15
CA LEU A 33 -89.21 21.57 2.47
C LEU A 33 -88.03 22.24 3.18
N ILE A 34 -88.03 22.29 4.51
CA ILE A 34 -86.91 22.82 5.31
C ILE A 34 -85.66 21.96 5.06
N LYS A 35 -85.79 20.63 5.10
CA LYS A 35 -84.70 19.70 4.85
C LYS A 35 -84.13 19.83 3.44
N VAL A 36 -84.98 19.95 2.43
CA VAL A 36 -84.57 20.15 1.03
C VAL A 36 -83.84 21.48 0.86
N LYS A 37 -84.30 22.57 1.51
CA LYS A 37 -83.58 23.86 1.50
C LYS A 37 -82.21 23.77 2.18
N GLY A 38 -82.12 23.04 3.29
CA GLY A 38 -80.85 22.76 3.96
C GLY A 38 -79.87 22.01 3.06
N LEU A 39 -80.32 20.90 2.44
CA LEU A 39 -79.52 20.13 1.49
C LEU A 39 -79.11 20.95 0.27
N SER A 40 -80.01 21.76 -0.29
CA SER A 40 -79.70 22.64 -1.42
C SER A 40 -78.63 23.67 -1.07
N SER A 41 -78.67 24.21 0.15
CA SER A 41 -77.65 25.14 0.65
C SER A 41 -76.30 24.45 0.83
N GLN A 42 -76.29 23.22 1.36
CA GLN A 42 -75.07 22.41 1.49
C GLN A 42 -74.46 22.07 0.12
N VAL A 43 -75.28 21.62 -0.83
CA VAL A 43 -74.81 21.32 -2.21
C VAL A 43 -74.20 22.55 -2.86
N LYS A 44 -74.75 23.75 -2.62
CA LYS A 44 -74.17 25.00 -3.12
C LYS A 44 -72.82 25.29 -2.47
N ALA A 45 -72.66 25.05 -1.17
CA ALA A 45 -71.39 25.22 -0.48
C ALA A 45 -70.34 24.22 -0.99
N ASP A 46 -70.73 22.95 -1.14
CA ASP A 46 -69.85 21.89 -1.66
C ASP A 46 -69.41 22.19 -3.09
N ALA A 47 -70.31 22.69 -3.95
CA ALA A 47 -69.96 23.09 -5.32
C ALA A 47 -68.94 24.24 -5.36
N ILE A 48 -69.06 25.21 -4.45
CA ILE A 48 -68.07 26.29 -4.31
C ILE A 48 -66.72 25.72 -3.85
N GLN A 49 -66.72 24.81 -2.87
CA GLN A 49 -65.51 24.16 -2.38
C GLN A 49 -64.81 23.35 -3.48
N VAL A 50 -65.55 22.54 -4.23
CA VAL A 50 -65.02 21.75 -5.35
C VAL A 50 -64.40 22.66 -6.43
N SER A 51 -65.00 23.82 -6.71
CA SER A 51 -64.43 24.79 -7.64
C SER A 51 -63.11 25.38 -7.14
N ALA A 52 -63.01 25.69 -5.83
CA ALA A 52 -61.78 26.20 -5.23
C ALA A 52 -60.67 25.13 -5.20
N ASP A 53 -61.03 23.88 -4.89
CA ASP A 53 -60.12 22.75 -4.91
C ASP A 53 -59.59 22.49 -6.34
N ALA A 54 -60.46 22.57 -7.35
CA ALA A 54 -60.07 22.41 -8.76
C ALA A 54 -59.07 23.49 -9.20
N GLN A 55 -59.26 24.74 -8.77
CA GLN A 55 -58.30 25.81 -9.04
C GLN A 55 -56.95 25.54 -8.34
N THR A 56 -56.97 25.11 -7.08
CA THR A 56 -55.76 24.75 -6.34
C THR A 56 -55.00 23.60 -7.02
N VAL A 57 -55.71 22.59 -7.54
CA VAL A 57 -55.10 21.48 -8.28
C VAL A 57 -54.46 21.98 -9.57
N ALA A 58 -55.11 22.88 -10.31
CA ALA A 58 -54.55 23.46 -11.53
C ALA A 58 -53.26 24.26 -11.25
N GLU A 59 -53.24 25.06 -10.18
CA GLU A 59 -52.06 25.81 -9.74
C GLU A 59 -50.90 24.88 -9.35
N LYS A 60 -51.20 23.82 -8.58
CA LYS A 60 -50.19 22.81 -8.22
C LYS A 60 -49.68 22.04 -9.44
N ALA A 61 -50.53 21.71 -10.40
CA ALA A 61 -50.13 21.05 -11.64
C ALA A 61 -49.15 21.94 -12.45
N ALA A 62 -49.43 23.24 -12.54
CA ALA A 62 -48.53 24.20 -13.18
C ALA A 62 -47.18 24.29 -12.44
N GLN A 63 -47.20 24.30 -11.10
CA GLN A 63 -45.98 24.30 -10.30
C GLN A 63 -45.14 23.03 -10.54
N VAL A 64 -45.78 21.85 -10.57
CA VAL A 64 -45.10 20.57 -10.84
C VAL A 64 -44.46 20.57 -12.23
N ALA A 65 -45.14 21.09 -13.25
CA ALA A 65 -44.59 21.21 -14.59
C ALA A 65 -43.35 22.12 -14.63
N SER A 66 -43.39 23.26 -13.93
CA SER A 66 -42.24 24.17 -13.80
C SER A 66 -41.06 23.50 -13.09
N SER A 67 -41.32 22.80 -11.98
CA SER A 67 -40.28 22.08 -11.24
C SER A 67 -39.67 20.96 -12.08
N SER A 68 -40.47 20.22 -12.85
CA SER A 68 -39.98 19.17 -13.76
C SER A 68 -39.05 19.73 -14.83
N ALA A 69 -39.36 20.91 -15.39
CA ALA A 69 -38.51 21.57 -16.37
C ALA A 69 -37.17 22.02 -15.75
N ALA A 70 -37.20 22.55 -14.52
CA ALA A 70 -35.99 22.94 -13.80
C ALA A 70 -35.08 21.73 -13.47
N VAL A 71 -35.67 20.60 -13.09
CA VAL A 71 -34.93 19.35 -12.85
C VAL A 71 -34.26 18.85 -14.14
N GLU A 72 -34.96 18.89 -15.27
CA GLU A 72 -34.36 18.47 -16.55
C GLU A 72 -33.23 19.40 -16.99
N GLN A 73 -33.36 20.72 -16.77
CA GLN A 73 -32.29 21.66 -17.03
C GLN A 73 -31.06 21.40 -16.14
N ALA A 74 -31.27 21.13 -14.84
CA ALA A 74 -30.21 20.75 -13.93
C ALA A 74 -29.52 19.44 -14.35
N ARG A 75 -30.30 18.45 -14.81
CA ARG A 75 -29.77 17.18 -15.34
C ARG A 75 -28.85 17.41 -16.54
N VAL A 76 -29.26 18.27 -17.48
CA VAL A 76 -28.43 18.63 -18.65
C VAL A 76 -27.13 19.33 -18.23
N GLN A 77 -27.19 20.23 -17.24
CA GLN A 77 -25.99 20.89 -16.70
C GLN A 77 -25.03 19.90 -16.05
N VAL A 78 -25.55 18.94 -15.27
CA VAL A 78 -24.73 17.87 -14.66
C VAL A 78 -24.05 17.02 -15.73
N VAL A 79 -24.78 16.60 -16.76
CA VAL A 79 -24.20 15.81 -17.87
C VAL A 79 -23.07 16.60 -18.56
N SER A 80 -23.27 17.89 -18.83
CA SER A 80 -22.23 18.73 -19.43
C SER A 80 -21.00 18.88 -18.53
N ALA A 81 -21.20 19.02 -17.22
CA ALA A 81 -20.10 19.10 -16.26
C ALA A 81 -19.33 17.77 -16.14
N THR A 82 -20.03 16.63 -16.23
CA THR A 82 -19.41 15.30 -16.27
C THR A 82 -18.52 15.14 -17.48
N VAL A 83 -18.99 15.52 -18.68
CA VAL A 83 -18.17 15.44 -19.91
C VAL A 83 -16.92 16.32 -19.79
N ALA A 84 -17.05 17.55 -19.30
CA ALA A 84 -15.90 18.44 -19.11
C ALA A 84 -14.90 17.87 -18.07
N ALA A 85 -15.39 17.19 -17.04
CA ALA A 85 -14.53 16.51 -16.07
C ALA A 85 -13.80 15.29 -16.68
N GLU A 86 -14.47 14.52 -17.55
CA GLU A 86 -13.85 13.41 -18.29
C GLU A 86 -12.76 13.89 -19.23
N GLU A 87 -12.98 14.99 -19.95
CA GLU A 87 -11.97 15.63 -20.80
C GLU A 87 -10.76 16.10 -19.97
N ALA A 88 -10.99 16.79 -18.85
CA ALA A 88 -9.92 17.23 -17.95
C ALA A 88 -9.12 16.06 -17.34
N MET A 89 -9.78 14.94 -17.02
CA MET A 89 -9.10 13.72 -16.58
C MET A 89 -8.21 13.12 -17.69
N GLY A 90 -8.68 13.15 -18.94
CA GLY A 90 -7.90 12.73 -20.10
C GLY A 90 -6.64 13.57 -20.31
N GLU A 91 -6.77 14.90 -20.21
CA GLU A 91 -5.64 15.83 -20.30
C GLU A 91 -4.62 15.62 -19.16
N ALA A 92 -5.10 15.41 -17.93
CA ALA A 92 -4.23 15.10 -16.80
C ALA A 92 -3.47 13.78 -16.97
N ALA A 93 -4.12 12.75 -17.52
CA ALA A 93 -3.48 11.47 -17.82
C ALA A 93 -2.39 11.60 -18.89
N LEU A 94 -2.63 12.38 -19.95
CA LEU A 94 -1.62 12.69 -20.96
C LEU A 94 -0.42 13.43 -20.35
N SER A 95 -0.66 14.42 -19.49
CA SER A 95 0.41 15.13 -18.78
C SER A 95 1.24 14.22 -17.87
N ALA A 96 0.59 13.25 -17.20
CA ALA A 96 1.29 12.27 -16.36
C ALA A 96 2.20 11.34 -17.19
N ASN A 97 1.72 10.87 -18.35
CA ASN A 97 2.52 10.05 -19.26
C ASN A 97 3.75 10.81 -19.77
N SER A 98 3.59 12.08 -20.17
CA SER A 98 4.73 12.92 -20.59
C SER A 98 5.75 13.15 -19.47
N ALA A 99 5.31 13.27 -18.22
CA ALA A 99 6.21 13.36 -17.07
C ALA A 99 6.99 12.06 -16.85
N GLN A 100 6.34 10.89 -17.01
CA GLN A 100 6.99 9.59 -16.89
C GLN A 100 8.01 9.35 -18.03
N GLU A 101 7.69 9.74 -19.26
CA GLU A 101 8.63 9.70 -20.39
C GLU A 101 9.85 10.60 -20.14
N SER A 102 9.63 11.80 -19.58
CA SER A 102 10.72 12.72 -19.19
C SER A 102 11.60 12.13 -18.09
N GLN A 103 11.01 11.44 -17.10
CA GLN A 103 11.76 10.74 -16.05
C GLN A 103 12.60 9.59 -16.62
N ALA A 104 12.04 8.79 -17.54
CA ALA A 104 12.76 7.71 -18.19
C ALA A 104 13.97 8.24 -19.01
N ALA A 105 13.78 9.35 -19.74
CA ALA A 105 14.86 10.00 -20.48
C ALA A 105 15.97 10.53 -19.55
N ALA A 106 15.60 11.06 -18.37
CA ALA A 106 16.57 11.48 -17.37
C ALA A 106 17.39 10.30 -16.82
N SER A 107 16.75 9.18 -16.48
CA SER A 107 17.44 7.97 -16.01
C SER A 107 18.38 7.36 -17.06
N VAL A 108 17.99 7.37 -18.34
CA VAL A 108 18.88 6.93 -19.44
C VAL A 108 20.10 7.84 -19.54
N SER A 109 19.92 9.16 -19.39
CA SER A 109 21.01 10.13 -19.41
C SER A 109 21.97 9.94 -18.23
N GLU A 110 21.45 9.66 -17.04
CA GLU A 110 22.24 9.35 -15.84
C GLU A 110 23.07 8.07 -16.04
N HIS A 111 22.47 7.02 -16.60
CA HIS A 111 23.18 5.77 -16.89
C HIS A 111 24.30 5.96 -17.92
N ALA A 112 24.04 6.74 -18.97
CA ALA A 112 25.05 7.08 -19.98
C ALA A 112 26.23 7.89 -19.38
N ALA A 113 25.94 8.81 -18.45
CA ALA A 113 26.98 9.54 -17.72
C ALA A 113 27.82 8.61 -16.83
N ALA A 114 27.18 7.68 -16.11
CA ALA A 114 27.89 6.70 -15.28
C ALA A 114 28.77 5.74 -16.11
N GLN A 115 28.28 5.27 -17.27
CA GLN A 115 29.07 4.46 -18.18
C GLN A 115 30.28 5.22 -18.74
N SER A 116 30.11 6.51 -19.05
CA SER A 116 31.21 7.37 -19.52
C SER A 116 32.29 7.56 -18.44
N GLN A 117 31.89 7.71 -17.17
CA GLN A 117 32.82 7.80 -16.05
C GLN A 117 33.59 6.49 -15.83
N LEU A 118 32.92 5.34 -15.95
CA LEU A 118 33.57 4.02 -15.85
C LEU A 118 34.60 3.82 -16.97
N ALA A 119 34.24 4.19 -18.20
CA ALA A 119 35.15 4.12 -19.35
C ALA A 119 36.38 5.01 -19.17
N ALA A 120 36.22 6.22 -18.61
CA ALA A 120 37.33 7.10 -18.28
C ALA A 120 38.26 6.48 -17.22
N GLY A 121 37.71 5.88 -16.16
CA GLY A 121 38.49 5.20 -15.12
C GLY A 121 39.26 3.97 -15.63
N LEU A 122 38.64 3.16 -16.49
CA LEU A 122 39.31 2.04 -17.17
C LEU A 122 40.46 2.52 -18.06
N SER A 123 40.27 3.62 -18.80
CA SER A 123 41.32 4.20 -19.63
C SER A 123 42.51 4.70 -18.81
N GLU A 124 42.27 5.26 -17.63
CA GLU A 124 43.33 5.70 -16.70
C GLU A 124 44.10 4.50 -16.14
N GLN A 125 43.40 3.43 -15.75
CA GLN A 125 44.03 2.20 -15.28
C GLN A 125 44.92 1.54 -16.35
N VAL A 126 44.41 1.39 -17.58
CA VAL A 126 45.19 0.83 -18.70
C VAL A 126 46.44 1.68 -18.98
N SER A 127 46.33 3.00 -18.90
CA SER A 127 47.47 3.90 -19.06
C SER A 127 48.52 3.72 -17.95
N ALA A 128 48.09 3.47 -16.71
CA ALA A 128 48.97 3.19 -15.57
C ALA A 128 49.67 1.82 -15.70
N GLU A 129 48.96 0.79 -16.14
CA GLU A 129 49.51 -0.55 -16.39
C GLU A 129 50.59 -0.52 -17.47
N HIS A 130 50.33 0.16 -18.61
CA HIS A 130 51.35 0.33 -19.66
C HIS A 130 52.57 1.14 -19.19
N ALA A 131 52.40 2.13 -18.32
CA ALA A 131 53.54 2.84 -17.73
C ALA A 131 54.39 1.94 -16.83
N ALA A 132 53.77 1.01 -16.10
CA ALA A 132 54.47 0.03 -15.28
C ALA A 132 55.23 -1.00 -16.15
N GLU A 133 54.61 -1.50 -17.22
CA GLU A 133 55.26 -2.38 -18.21
C GLU A 133 56.46 -1.71 -18.87
N ALA A 134 56.32 -0.44 -19.27
CA ALA A 134 57.42 0.35 -19.84
C ALA A 134 58.58 0.52 -18.85
N THR A 135 58.28 0.69 -17.55
CA THR A 135 59.30 0.76 -16.50
C THR A 135 60.02 -0.58 -16.33
N GLN A 136 59.30 -1.70 -16.36
CA GLN A 136 59.89 -3.04 -16.28
C GLN A 136 60.79 -3.33 -17.49
N ALA A 137 60.35 -2.95 -18.69
CA ALA A 137 61.16 -3.07 -19.90
C ALA A 137 62.44 -2.23 -19.82
N ALA A 138 62.36 -1.00 -19.31
CA ALA A 138 63.53 -0.14 -19.10
C ALA A 138 64.53 -0.76 -18.10
N ASN A 139 64.05 -1.37 -17.01
CA ASN A 139 64.90 -2.07 -16.06
C ASN A 139 65.58 -3.30 -16.68
N GLN A 140 64.86 -4.06 -17.52
CA GLN A 140 65.43 -5.20 -18.22
C GLN A 140 66.56 -4.77 -19.18
N VAL A 141 66.33 -3.70 -19.96
CA VAL A 141 67.36 -3.13 -20.86
C VAL A 141 68.61 -2.70 -20.06
N SER A 142 68.44 -2.16 -18.85
CA SER A 142 69.56 -1.82 -17.97
C SER A 142 70.32 -3.06 -17.50
N ALA A 143 69.63 -4.15 -17.17
CA ALA A 143 70.24 -5.42 -16.77
C ALA A 143 71.02 -6.05 -17.94
N ASP A 144 70.43 -6.07 -19.13
CA ASP A 144 71.07 -6.59 -20.33
C ASP A 144 72.33 -5.80 -20.68
N ARG A 145 72.33 -4.47 -20.49
CA ARG A 145 73.52 -3.63 -20.67
C ARG A 145 74.65 -4.00 -19.71
N MET A 146 74.34 -4.27 -18.43
CA MET A 146 75.34 -4.72 -17.46
C MET A 146 75.90 -6.11 -17.82
N ALA A 147 75.03 -7.03 -18.28
CA ALA A 147 75.46 -8.35 -18.73
C ALA A 147 76.41 -8.25 -19.94
N ALA A 148 76.07 -7.41 -20.92
CA ALA A 148 76.91 -7.14 -22.08
C ALA A 148 78.27 -6.55 -21.67
N GLN A 149 78.30 -5.62 -20.69
CA GLN A 149 79.54 -5.08 -20.16
C GLN A 149 80.40 -6.16 -19.50
N SER A 150 79.80 -7.04 -18.69
CA SER A 150 80.52 -8.15 -18.06
C SER A 150 81.09 -9.15 -19.07
N SER A 151 80.36 -9.41 -20.16
CA SER A 151 80.88 -10.20 -21.29
C SER A 151 82.07 -9.52 -21.97
N ALA A 152 82.02 -8.19 -22.16
CA ALA A 152 83.14 -7.43 -22.72
C ALA A 152 84.39 -7.47 -21.82
N GLU A 153 84.23 -7.35 -20.50
CA GLU A 153 85.33 -7.47 -19.53
C GLU A 153 85.94 -8.89 -19.49
N SER A 154 85.10 -9.91 -19.65
CA SER A 154 85.53 -11.30 -19.78
C SER A 154 86.33 -11.51 -21.06
N ALA A 155 85.87 -10.97 -22.19
CA ALA A 155 86.60 -11.00 -23.45
C ALA A 155 87.96 -10.29 -23.35
N ALA A 156 88.02 -9.12 -22.69
CA ALA A 156 89.28 -8.40 -22.45
C ALA A 156 90.26 -9.16 -21.53
N THR A 157 89.75 -9.95 -20.61
CA THR A 157 90.57 -10.82 -19.74
C THR A 157 91.08 -12.04 -20.50
N SER A 158 90.24 -12.65 -21.34
CA SER A 158 90.66 -13.73 -22.25
C SER A 158 91.73 -13.25 -23.23
N ALA A 159 91.62 -12.02 -23.75
CA ALA A 159 92.65 -11.43 -24.61
C ALA A 159 94.00 -11.27 -23.88
N ARG A 160 93.99 -10.77 -22.62
CA ARG A 160 95.21 -10.69 -21.78
C ARG A 160 95.81 -12.05 -21.46
N ASN A 161 94.97 -13.06 -21.24
CA ASN A 161 95.43 -14.44 -21.02
C ASN A 161 96.02 -15.06 -22.29
N ALA A 162 95.46 -14.76 -23.47
CA ALA A 162 96.04 -15.18 -24.76
C ALA A 162 97.40 -14.51 -25.00
N GLU A 163 97.55 -13.23 -24.67
CA GLU A 163 98.83 -12.50 -24.75
C GLU A 163 99.91 -13.12 -23.84
N ALA A 164 99.54 -13.55 -22.62
CA ALA A 164 100.44 -14.24 -21.69
C ALA A 164 100.91 -15.63 -22.18
N VAL A 165 100.12 -16.31 -23.01
CA VAL A 165 100.46 -17.62 -23.60
C VAL A 165 101.43 -17.46 -24.79
N VAL A 166 101.32 -16.38 -25.57
CA VAL A 166 102.15 -16.16 -26.77
C VAL A 166 103.58 -15.71 -26.45
N THR A 167 103.85 -15.19 -25.24
CA THR A 167 105.22 -14.82 -24.81
C THR A 167 106.07 -15.98 -24.28
N GLY A 168 105.55 -17.22 -24.28
CA GLY A 168 106.27 -18.45 -23.92
C GLY A 168 107.26 -18.94 -24.99
N GLY A 169 108.21 -18.09 -25.39
CA GLY A 169 109.53 -18.49 -25.93
C GLY A 169 109.61 -19.34 -27.22
N THR A 170 108.55 -19.47 -28.03
CA THR A 170 108.56 -20.30 -29.26
C THR A 170 108.27 -19.56 -30.56
N ALA A 171 108.08 -18.24 -30.52
CA ALA A 171 107.84 -17.42 -31.71
C ALA A 171 109.05 -16.55 -32.09
N SER A 172 109.29 -16.34 -33.40
CA SER A 172 110.44 -15.59 -33.95
C SER A 172 110.05 -14.83 -35.23
N VAL A 173 110.62 -13.64 -35.43
CA VAL A 173 110.52 -12.85 -36.68
C VAL A 173 111.44 -13.38 -37.79
N THR A 174 112.33 -14.33 -37.50
CA THR A 174 113.28 -14.91 -38.47
C THR A 174 112.99 -16.39 -38.74
N PRO A 175 112.90 -16.85 -40.00
CA PRO A 175 112.60 -18.23 -40.36
C PRO A 175 113.59 -19.26 -39.81
N ASN A 176 113.11 -20.19 -38.98
CA ASN A 176 113.86 -21.35 -38.50
C ASN A 176 112.90 -22.54 -38.25
N PRO A 177 113.26 -23.78 -38.63
CA PRO A 177 112.39 -24.95 -38.46
C PRO A 177 112.03 -25.19 -36.98
N GLY A 178 110.73 -25.29 -36.69
CA GLY A 178 110.22 -25.59 -35.35
C GLY A 178 109.86 -24.37 -34.48
N LEU A 179 109.96 -23.15 -35.00
CA LEU A 179 109.45 -21.93 -34.34
C LEU A 179 108.11 -21.49 -34.98
N ILE A 180 107.38 -20.59 -34.31
CA ILE A 180 106.13 -19.98 -34.81
C ILE A 180 106.46 -18.58 -35.37
N PRO A 181 105.96 -18.17 -36.55
CA PRO A 181 106.27 -16.86 -37.11
C PRO A 181 105.67 -15.72 -36.27
N LEU A 182 106.49 -14.73 -35.93
CA LEU A 182 106.08 -13.45 -35.35
C LEU A 182 106.09 -12.39 -36.46
N ALA A 183 105.08 -11.52 -36.49
CA ALA A 183 105.05 -10.40 -37.40
C ALA A 183 106.12 -9.36 -37.00
N ASP A 184 106.70 -8.68 -38.00
CA ASP A 184 107.62 -7.57 -37.77
C ASP A 184 106.90 -6.35 -37.18
N SER A 185 107.64 -5.27 -36.90
CA SER A 185 107.09 -4.03 -36.33
C SER A 185 106.08 -3.30 -37.22
N ALA A 186 105.88 -3.74 -38.47
CA ALA A 186 104.84 -3.25 -39.36
C ALA A 186 103.63 -4.22 -39.46
N GLY A 187 103.62 -5.29 -38.67
CA GLY A 187 102.55 -6.29 -38.66
C GLY A 187 102.62 -7.29 -39.82
N LYS A 188 103.77 -7.45 -40.48
CA LYS A 188 103.94 -8.41 -41.59
C LYS A 188 104.75 -9.63 -41.17
N ILE A 189 104.27 -10.82 -41.54
CA ILE A 189 105.01 -12.07 -41.40
C ILE A 189 105.85 -12.27 -42.67
N ASP A 190 107.10 -12.71 -42.50
CA ASP A 190 108.03 -12.95 -43.61
C ASP A 190 107.46 -13.97 -44.62
N ALA A 191 107.56 -13.65 -45.91
CA ALA A 191 106.91 -14.38 -47.00
C ALA A 191 107.40 -15.83 -47.13
N ASP A 192 108.58 -16.16 -46.61
CA ASP A 192 109.14 -17.50 -46.67
C ASP A 192 108.46 -18.49 -45.68
N TRP A 193 107.58 -18.00 -44.80
CA TRP A 193 106.79 -18.83 -43.88
C TRP A 193 105.42 -19.27 -44.42
N LEU A 194 104.95 -18.73 -45.55
CA LEU A 194 103.61 -18.97 -46.06
C LEU A 194 103.65 -19.42 -47.53
N PRO A 195 103.30 -20.68 -47.85
CA PRO A 195 103.01 -21.07 -49.22
C PRO A 195 101.83 -20.25 -49.76
N GLU A 196 101.92 -19.85 -51.04
CA GLU A 196 101.06 -18.87 -51.74
C GLU A 196 99.56 -19.27 -51.88
N SER A 197 99.07 -20.25 -51.12
CA SER A 197 97.72 -20.82 -51.26
C SER A 197 96.73 -20.49 -50.14
N ILE A 198 97.12 -19.78 -49.08
CA ILE A 198 96.20 -19.50 -47.95
C ILE A 198 96.34 -18.05 -47.48
N ALA A 199 95.78 -17.11 -48.25
CA ALA A 199 95.46 -15.77 -47.77
C ALA A 199 94.27 -15.20 -48.55
N ARG A 200 93.05 -15.38 -48.04
CA ARG A 200 91.95 -14.40 -48.16
C ARG A 200 90.93 -14.66 -47.05
N ALA A 201 90.72 -13.62 -46.25
CA ALA A 201 90.06 -13.60 -44.96
C ALA A 201 88.53 -13.73 -45.06
N GLY A 202 87.93 -14.50 -44.14
CA GLY A 202 86.48 -14.60 -43.95
C GLY A 202 85.80 -13.30 -43.50
N GLU A 203 86.57 -12.29 -43.09
CA GLU A 203 86.03 -10.99 -42.68
C GLU A 203 85.64 -10.08 -43.86
N VAL A 204 86.10 -10.38 -45.09
CA VAL A 204 85.55 -9.77 -46.32
C VAL A 204 84.21 -10.42 -46.72
N GLN A 205 83.90 -11.59 -46.18
CA GLN A 205 82.70 -12.36 -46.52
C GLN A 205 81.47 -11.97 -45.70
N ALA A 206 81.64 -11.51 -44.45
CA ALA A 206 80.54 -11.04 -43.61
C ALA A 206 79.98 -9.68 -44.06
N ALA A 207 80.84 -8.76 -44.51
CA ALA A 207 80.40 -7.48 -45.09
C ALA A 207 79.74 -7.66 -46.48
N ALA A 208 80.12 -8.69 -47.23
CA ALA A 208 79.46 -9.05 -48.49
C ALA A 208 78.10 -9.75 -48.26
N ALA A 209 77.93 -10.53 -47.18
CA ALA A 209 76.68 -11.22 -46.87
C ALA A 209 75.54 -10.25 -46.47
N ALA A 210 75.84 -9.22 -45.67
CA ALA A 210 74.83 -8.21 -45.30
C ALA A 210 74.42 -7.31 -46.48
N ALA A 211 75.32 -7.09 -47.45
CA ALA A 211 74.97 -6.41 -48.71
C ALA A 211 74.18 -7.33 -49.67
N ALA A 212 74.39 -8.65 -49.62
CA ALA A 212 73.65 -9.63 -50.40
C ALA A 212 72.20 -9.79 -49.89
N GLU A 213 71.95 -9.79 -48.58
CA GLU A 213 70.61 -9.96 -48.01
C GLU A 213 69.66 -8.77 -48.31
N ALA A 214 70.21 -7.55 -48.38
CA ALA A 214 69.47 -6.36 -48.81
C ALA A 214 69.18 -6.37 -50.33
N VAL A 215 70.06 -6.97 -51.13
CA VAL A 215 69.85 -7.19 -52.57
C VAL A 215 68.85 -8.33 -52.81
N ASP A 216 68.89 -9.39 -52.01
CA ASP A 216 67.95 -10.52 -52.09
C ASP A 216 66.53 -10.09 -51.71
N THR A 217 66.35 -9.23 -50.70
CA THR A 217 65.02 -8.71 -50.34
C THR A 217 64.44 -7.79 -51.43
N ALA A 218 65.29 -7.01 -52.11
CA ALA A 218 64.89 -6.19 -53.26
C ALA A 218 64.61 -7.05 -54.51
N ALA A 219 65.41 -8.10 -54.75
CA ALA A 219 65.22 -9.07 -55.82
C ALA A 219 63.98 -9.95 -55.58
N GLU A 220 63.59 -10.23 -54.33
CA GLU A 220 62.39 -10.98 -54.00
C GLU A 220 61.11 -10.16 -54.24
N ALA A 221 61.14 -8.84 -54.00
CA ALA A 221 60.07 -7.92 -54.36
C ALA A 221 59.94 -7.74 -55.89
N GLN A 222 61.07 -7.73 -56.61
CA GLN A 222 61.11 -7.68 -58.07
C GLN A 222 60.63 -9.00 -58.70
N SER A 223 61.07 -10.15 -58.18
CA SER A 223 60.62 -11.52 -58.50
C SER A 223 59.13 -11.75 -58.28
N ARG A 224 58.52 -11.14 -57.24
CA ARG A 224 57.06 -11.21 -57.03
C ARG A 224 56.26 -10.41 -58.07
N THR A 225 56.86 -9.37 -58.66
CA THR A 225 56.21 -8.55 -59.70
C THR A 225 56.39 -9.20 -61.08
N GLU A 226 57.54 -9.81 -61.35
CA GLU A 226 57.87 -10.53 -62.59
C GLU A 226 57.10 -11.85 -62.78
N ARG A 227 56.44 -12.35 -61.73
CA ARG A 227 55.59 -13.55 -61.80
C ARG A 227 54.16 -13.26 -62.24
N PHE A 228 53.73 -12.00 -62.34
CA PHE A 228 52.41 -11.65 -62.89
C PHE A 228 52.56 -11.34 -64.37
N LEU A 229 52.12 -12.27 -65.21
CA LEU A 229 52.04 -12.08 -66.65
C LEU A 229 50.86 -11.18 -67.02
N LEU A 230 50.95 -10.52 -68.17
CA LEU A 230 49.87 -9.73 -68.72
C LEU A 230 48.59 -10.57 -68.89
N PRO A 231 47.40 -9.99 -68.65
CA PRO A 231 46.14 -10.67 -68.88
C PRO A 231 46.03 -11.17 -70.33
N SER A 232 45.63 -12.42 -70.52
CA SER A 232 45.55 -13.09 -71.83
C SER A 232 44.26 -13.90 -71.95
N PRO A 233 43.63 -13.98 -73.13
CA PRO A 233 42.46 -14.84 -73.34
C PRO A 233 42.80 -16.35 -73.33
N GLU A 234 44.06 -16.71 -73.58
CA GLU A 234 44.56 -18.09 -73.57
C GLU A 234 45.76 -18.23 -72.63
N ALA A 235 46.02 -19.46 -72.17
CA ALA A 235 47.14 -19.75 -71.29
C ALA A 235 48.48 -19.39 -71.96
N PRO A 236 49.29 -18.48 -71.39
CA PRO A 236 50.61 -18.18 -71.92
C PRO A 236 51.44 -19.45 -71.96
N VAL A 237 52.23 -19.62 -73.02
CA VAL A 237 53.20 -20.73 -73.18
C VAL A 237 54.62 -20.31 -72.82
N VAL A 238 54.84 -19.01 -72.74
CA VAL A 238 56.06 -18.31 -72.31
C VAL A 238 55.64 -17.09 -71.49
N ARG A 239 56.58 -16.47 -70.79
CA ARG A 239 56.37 -15.19 -70.11
C ARG A 239 56.33 -14.02 -71.11
N ASP A 240 55.96 -12.83 -70.65
CA ASP A 240 55.83 -11.61 -71.49
C ASP A 240 57.17 -11.15 -72.12
N ASP A 241 58.29 -11.65 -71.61
CA ASP A 241 59.65 -11.41 -72.13
C ASP A 241 60.19 -12.58 -72.99
N ASP A 242 59.32 -13.49 -73.42
CA ASP A 242 59.62 -14.73 -74.15
C ASP A 242 60.43 -15.77 -73.36
N SER A 243 60.66 -15.58 -72.06
CA SER A 243 61.34 -16.59 -71.23
C SER A 243 60.42 -17.77 -70.88
N PRO A 244 60.97 -18.97 -70.58
CA PRO A 244 60.15 -20.13 -70.18
C PRO A 244 59.36 -19.86 -68.88
N LEU A 245 58.13 -20.37 -68.83
CA LEU A 245 57.30 -20.32 -67.63
C LEU A 245 57.97 -21.01 -66.46
N GLN A 246 57.84 -20.44 -65.27
CA GLN A 246 58.31 -21.03 -64.02
C GLN A 246 57.14 -21.30 -63.09
N VAL A 247 57.34 -22.29 -62.23
CA VAL A 247 56.38 -22.65 -61.19
C VAL A 247 56.16 -21.45 -60.27
N GLY A 248 54.91 -21.03 -60.16
CA GLY A 248 54.48 -19.86 -59.41
C GLY A 248 54.19 -18.63 -60.26
N ASP A 249 54.40 -18.66 -61.59
CA ASP A 249 53.89 -17.64 -62.50
C ASP A 249 52.37 -17.58 -62.43
N ARG A 250 51.80 -16.40 -62.61
CA ARG A 250 50.36 -16.12 -62.52
C ARG A 250 49.94 -15.32 -63.73
N TYR A 251 48.81 -15.66 -64.32
CA TYR A 251 48.17 -14.80 -65.32
C TYR A 251 46.67 -14.75 -65.08
N PHE A 252 46.05 -13.65 -65.48
CA PHE A 252 44.61 -13.49 -65.45
C PHE A 252 44.03 -13.84 -66.82
N ASN A 253 43.18 -14.87 -66.87
CA ASN A 253 42.48 -15.19 -68.11
C ASN A 253 41.39 -14.14 -68.37
N ALA A 254 41.56 -13.35 -69.42
CA ALA A 254 40.66 -12.22 -69.70
C ALA A 254 39.26 -12.66 -70.17
N VAL A 255 39.09 -13.89 -70.66
CA VAL A 255 37.80 -14.44 -71.11
C VAL A 255 37.07 -15.07 -69.94
N ASP A 256 37.75 -15.95 -69.22
CA ASP A 256 37.15 -16.70 -68.10
C ASP A 256 37.06 -15.87 -66.81
N GLN A 257 37.76 -14.72 -66.75
CA GLN A 257 37.86 -13.83 -65.58
C GLN A 257 38.42 -14.58 -64.34
N VAL A 258 39.37 -15.49 -64.57
CA VAL A 258 39.96 -16.36 -63.53
C VAL A 258 41.48 -16.20 -63.54
N GLU A 259 42.07 -16.11 -62.35
CA GLU A 259 43.53 -16.19 -62.18
C GLU A 259 44.00 -17.64 -62.16
N PHE A 260 45.03 -17.93 -62.96
CA PHE A 260 45.72 -19.22 -62.98
C PHE A 260 47.14 -19.07 -62.45
N ILE A 261 47.65 -20.11 -61.79
CA ILE A 261 49.03 -20.26 -61.33
C ILE A 261 49.70 -21.43 -62.07
N TYR A 262 50.90 -21.21 -62.60
CA TYR A 262 51.67 -22.24 -63.28
C TYR A 262 52.33 -23.15 -62.23
N THR A 263 52.09 -24.45 -62.29
CA THR A 263 52.61 -25.43 -61.34
C THR A 263 53.52 -26.43 -62.04
N ASN A 264 54.10 -27.37 -61.29
CA ASN A 264 54.83 -28.52 -61.87
C ASN A 264 53.98 -29.36 -62.84
N TYR A 265 52.65 -29.16 -62.86
CA TYR A 265 51.70 -29.86 -63.71
C TYR A 265 51.03 -28.94 -64.74
N GLY A 266 51.58 -27.74 -64.97
CA GLY A 266 51.03 -26.71 -65.87
C GLY A 266 50.13 -25.70 -65.15
N TRP A 267 49.38 -24.89 -65.91
CA TRP A 267 48.46 -23.88 -65.38
C TRP A 267 47.30 -24.54 -64.60
N GLN A 268 47.14 -24.13 -63.34
CA GLN A 268 46.08 -24.55 -62.43
C GLN A 268 45.31 -23.29 -61.99
N ALA A 269 44.00 -23.39 -61.79
CA ALA A 269 43.22 -22.31 -61.19
C ALA A 269 43.73 -22.02 -59.77
N ASN A 270 43.83 -20.75 -59.38
CA ASN A 270 44.25 -20.35 -58.04
C ASN A 270 43.22 -20.77 -56.95
N ASP A 271 43.67 -20.91 -55.70
CA ASP A 271 42.95 -21.39 -54.50
C ASP A 271 41.62 -20.66 -54.23
N SER A 272 41.43 -19.47 -54.82
CA SER A 272 40.17 -18.72 -54.80
C SER A 272 38.99 -19.53 -55.33
N LEU A 273 39.19 -20.42 -56.31
CA LEU A 273 38.13 -21.29 -56.83
C LEU A 273 37.81 -22.46 -55.91
N GLN A 274 38.79 -22.96 -55.15
CA GLN A 274 38.56 -23.96 -54.12
C GLN A 274 37.77 -23.36 -52.95
N ALA A 275 38.11 -22.13 -52.53
CA ALA A 275 37.32 -21.39 -51.54
C ALA A 275 35.88 -21.10 -52.01
N ILE A 276 35.69 -20.79 -53.30
CA ILE A 276 34.35 -20.64 -53.90
C ILE A 276 33.59 -21.98 -53.93
N ALA A 277 34.26 -23.10 -54.21
CA ALA A 277 33.65 -24.42 -54.22
C ALA A 277 33.26 -24.88 -52.81
N GLU A 278 34.08 -24.60 -51.80
CA GLU A 278 33.80 -24.84 -50.38
C GLU A 278 32.60 -23.99 -49.92
N LEU A 279 32.59 -22.69 -50.21
CA LEU A 279 31.44 -21.80 -49.95
C LEU A 279 30.16 -22.26 -50.67
N ARG A 280 30.24 -22.74 -51.92
CA ARG A 280 29.09 -23.30 -52.64
C ARG A 280 28.60 -24.61 -52.04
N GLY A 281 29.46 -25.39 -51.40
CA GLY A 281 29.10 -26.59 -50.66
C GLY A 281 28.32 -26.31 -49.38
N GLU A 282 28.53 -25.14 -48.76
CA GLU A 282 27.80 -24.69 -47.56
C GLU A 282 26.40 -24.13 -47.88
N ILE A 283 26.13 -23.79 -49.15
CA ILE A 283 24.83 -23.25 -49.61
C ILE A 283 23.91 -24.39 -50.06
N THR A 284 22.88 -24.69 -49.27
CA THR A 284 21.99 -25.85 -49.49
C THR A 284 20.51 -25.50 -49.37
N GLU A 285 19.66 -26.18 -50.15
CA GLU A 285 18.19 -26.06 -50.07
C GLU A 285 17.63 -26.74 -48.80
N THR A 286 18.35 -27.73 -48.27
CA THR A 286 17.94 -28.51 -47.09
C THR A 286 18.50 -27.90 -45.81
N PRO A 287 17.67 -27.57 -44.80
CA PRO A 287 18.12 -27.06 -43.50
C PRO A 287 19.11 -27.99 -42.81
N ILE A 288 20.31 -27.47 -42.52
CA ILE A 288 21.34 -28.12 -41.71
C ILE A 288 21.91 -27.11 -40.70
N ALA A 289 22.33 -27.59 -39.53
CA ALA A 289 22.93 -26.71 -38.52
C ALA A 289 24.15 -25.98 -39.09
N LEU A 290 24.21 -24.66 -38.94
CA LEU A 290 25.27 -23.77 -39.43
C LEU A 290 25.43 -23.68 -40.96
N GLY A 291 24.54 -24.26 -41.77
CA GLY A 291 24.58 -24.09 -43.23
C GLY A 291 24.01 -22.74 -43.68
N ILE A 292 24.19 -22.43 -44.96
CA ILE A 292 23.71 -21.20 -45.58
C ILE A 292 22.46 -21.51 -46.43
N PRO A 293 21.32 -20.84 -46.23
CA PRO A 293 20.09 -21.14 -46.95
C PRO A 293 20.18 -20.85 -48.45
N ARG A 294 19.70 -21.80 -49.26
CA ARG A 294 19.45 -21.62 -50.70
C ARG A 294 17.95 -21.62 -50.98
N ALA A 295 17.51 -20.72 -51.86
CA ALA A 295 16.15 -20.75 -52.40
C ALA A 295 15.95 -21.97 -53.30
N ASP A 296 14.78 -22.60 -53.21
CA ASP A 296 14.38 -23.71 -54.07
C ASP A 296 14.14 -23.27 -55.52
N SER A 297 13.79 -24.22 -56.39
CA SER A 297 13.44 -23.96 -57.80
C SER A 297 12.26 -22.98 -58.01
N SER A 298 11.49 -22.66 -56.96
CA SER A 298 10.42 -21.66 -56.98
C SER A 298 10.86 -20.27 -56.48
N GLY A 299 12.13 -20.12 -56.10
CA GLY A 299 12.69 -18.88 -55.58
C GLY A 299 12.37 -18.63 -54.10
N LYS A 300 11.96 -19.66 -53.34
CA LYS A 300 11.63 -19.54 -51.92
C LYS A 300 12.65 -20.27 -51.05
N ILE A 301 13.07 -19.65 -49.95
CA ILE A 301 13.90 -20.31 -48.93
C ILE A 301 13.00 -21.30 -48.17
N ASN A 302 13.51 -22.51 -47.91
CA ASN A 302 12.79 -23.50 -47.10
C ASN A 302 12.42 -22.87 -45.73
N PRO A 303 11.13 -22.81 -45.35
CA PRO A 303 10.66 -22.13 -44.13
C PRO A 303 11.33 -22.61 -42.84
N ASP A 304 11.80 -23.85 -42.80
CA ASP A 304 12.51 -24.42 -41.64
C ASP A 304 13.87 -23.73 -41.38
N TRP A 305 14.41 -22.96 -42.34
CA TRP A 305 15.56 -22.06 -42.13
C TRP A 305 15.22 -20.78 -41.35
N LEU A 306 13.97 -20.33 -41.40
CA LEU A 306 13.55 -19.03 -40.87
C LEU A 306 12.90 -19.13 -39.48
N GLY A 307 12.77 -20.34 -38.94
CA GLY A 307 11.97 -20.62 -37.75
C GLY A 307 10.48 -20.58 -38.08
N GLY A 308 9.71 -21.54 -37.57
CA GLY A 308 8.26 -21.57 -37.78
C GLY A 308 7.58 -20.40 -37.07
N PHE A 309 6.87 -19.56 -37.81
CA PHE A 309 5.95 -18.56 -37.25
C PHE A 309 4.56 -19.17 -37.19
N PHE A 310 4.00 -19.23 -35.98
CA PHE A 310 2.66 -19.74 -35.73
C PHE A 310 1.82 -18.60 -35.14
N TYR A 311 0.55 -18.54 -35.51
CA TYR A 311 -0.34 -17.57 -34.90
C TYR A 311 -0.57 -17.93 -33.43
N ASP A 312 -0.97 -19.18 -33.13
CA ASP A 312 -1.28 -19.62 -31.77
C ASP A 312 -0.70 -21.01 -31.42
N TYR A 313 -1.05 -21.53 -30.25
CA TYR A 313 -0.62 -22.86 -29.83
C TYR A 313 -1.32 -24.00 -30.58
N SER A 314 -2.49 -23.80 -31.16
CA SER A 314 -3.13 -24.86 -31.96
C SER A 314 -2.34 -25.11 -33.23
N GLU A 315 -1.89 -24.05 -33.89
CA GLU A 315 -1.01 -24.17 -35.07
C GLU A 315 0.34 -24.78 -34.70
N LEU A 316 0.96 -24.34 -33.59
CA LEU A 316 2.20 -24.94 -33.10
C LEU A 316 2.01 -26.42 -32.77
N ARG A 317 0.92 -26.80 -32.09
CA ARG A 317 0.62 -28.21 -31.79
C ARG A 317 0.47 -29.04 -33.04
N ALA A 318 -0.11 -28.49 -34.11
CA ALA A 318 -0.29 -29.16 -35.40
C ALA A 318 1.01 -29.28 -36.21
N TYR A 319 2.08 -28.56 -35.83
CA TYR A 319 3.36 -28.59 -36.54
C TYR A 319 4.00 -29.98 -36.48
N GLN A 320 4.43 -30.47 -37.65
CA GLN A 320 5.09 -31.78 -37.78
C GLN A 320 6.59 -31.68 -38.11
N GLY A 321 7.12 -30.45 -38.30
CA GLY A 321 8.53 -30.24 -38.55
C GLY A 321 9.39 -30.24 -37.28
N ASN A 322 10.67 -29.93 -37.44
CA ASN A 322 11.70 -30.07 -36.40
C ASN A 322 12.54 -28.80 -36.18
N SER A 323 12.00 -27.62 -36.53
CA SER A 323 12.66 -26.33 -36.31
C SER A 323 13.20 -26.20 -34.88
N SER A 324 14.47 -25.81 -34.74
CA SER A 324 15.11 -25.64 -33.43
C SER A 324 14.58 -24.44 -32.65
N ARG A 325 14.04 -23.44 -33.37
CA ARG A 325 13.34 -22.27 -32.82
C ARG A 325 12.08 -21.97 -33.60
N ILE A 326 11.04 -21.56 -32.87
CA ILE A 326 9.77 -21.12 -33.43
C ILE A 326 9.26 -19.88 -32.69
N VAL A 327 8.35 -19.15 -33.31
CA VAL A 327 7.72 -17.96 -32.74
C VAL A 327 6.20 -18.13 -32.78
N VAL A 328 5.54 -17.92 -31.64
CA VAL A 328 4.09 -17.74 -31.58
C VAL A 328 3.80 -16.24 -31.62
N THR A 329 2.87 -15.80 -32.45
CA THR A 329 2.71 -14.38 -32.81
C THR A 329 1.43 -13.72 -32.31
N ARG A 330 0.41 -14.50 -31.89
CA ARG A 330 -0.85 -13.95 -31.39
C ARG A 330 -0.62 -13.05 -30.18
N PRO A 331 -1.19 -11.83 -30.15
CA PRO A 331 -1.12 -10.95 -28.98
C PRO A 331 -1.56 -11.67 -27.70
N GLY A 332 -0.82 -11.48 -26.60
CA GLY A 332 -0.98 -12.20 -25.34
C GLY A 332 -0.26 -13.56 -25.28
N LEU A 333 -0.14 -14.28 -26.40
CA LEU A 333 0.66 -15.52 -26.50
C LEU A 333 2.06 -15.32 -27.08
N TYR A 334 2.37 -14.12 -27.57
CA TYR A 334 3.61 -13.83 -28.28
C TYR A 334 4.83 -14.38 -27.53
N GLY A 335 5.73 -15.05 -28.25
CA GLY A 335 7.05 -15.38 -27.73
C GLY A 335 7.78 -16.45 -28.53
N GLU A 336 9.08 -16.53 -28.26
CA GLU A 336 9.99 -17.51 -28.85
C GLU A 336 10.00 -18.80 -28.05
N PHE A 337 10.18 -19.91 -28.75
CA PHE A 337 10.35 -21.22 -28.15
C PHE A 337 11.57 -21.92 -28.75
N ARG A 338 12.27 -22.70 -27.93
CA ARG A 338 13.30 -23.63 -28.38
C ARG A 338 12.78 -25.06 -28.36
N SER A 339 13.14 -25.84 -29.37
CA SER A 339 12.85 -27.28 -29.38
C SER A 339 13.77 -28.00 -28.40
N LEU A 340 13.20 -28.90 -27.59
CA LEU A 340 13.93 -29.86 -26.77
C LEU A 340 13.94 -31.26 -27.41
N GLY A 341 13.33 -31.43 -28.58
CA GLY A 341 13.12 -32.72 -29.22
C GLY A 341 11.98 -33.53 -28.60
N VAL A 342 11.92 -34.83 -28.92
CA VAL A 342 10.90 -35.75 -28.37
C VAL A 342 11.40 -36.30 -27.04
N ILE A 343 10.92 -35.73 -25.94
CA ILE A 343 11.31 -36.15 -24.58
C ILE A 343 10.10 -36.73 -23.84
N PRO A 344 10.09 -38.04 -23.51
CA PRO A 344 9.03 -38.65 -22.70
C PRO A 344 8.92 -38.02 -21.30
N GLY A 345 7.69 -37.88 -20.80
CA GLY A 345 7.41 -37.39 -19.44
C GLY A 345 7.18 -35.88 -19.32
N PHE A 346 7.43 -35.10 -20.38
CA PHE A 346 6.93 -33.73 -20.45
C PHE A 346 5.41 -33.69 -20.63
N ILE A 347 4.79 -32.69 -20.03
CA ILE A 347 3.35 -32.42 -20.14
C ILE A 347 3.20 -31.07 -20.83
N ASP A 348 2.31 -30.99 -21.82
CA ASP A 348 1.92 -29.72 -22.43
C ASP A 348 1.23 -28.86 -21.37
N THR A 349 1.82 -27.70 -21.05
CA THR A 349 1.34 -26.81 -19.99
C THR A 349 0.43 -25.72 -20.53
N ASP A 350 0.20 -25.69 -21.85
CA ASP A 350 -0.55 -24.65 -22.56
C ASP A 350 0.02 -23.25 -22.30
N GLY A 351 1.35 -23.14 -22.17
CA GLY A 351 2.02 -21.85 -21.97
C GLY A 351 3.55 -21.90 -22.00
N THR A 352 4.16 -22.64 -21.08
CA THR A 352 5.63 -22.76 -20.96
C THR A 352 6.20 -23.90 -21.78
N TYR A 353 5.46 -25.00 -21.91
CA TYR A 353 5.77 -26.14 -22.76
C TYR A 353 4.59 -26.43 -23.67
N ILE A 354 4.87 -26.53 -24.97
CA ILE A 354 3.89 -26.94 -25.99
C ILE A 354 4.40 -28.22 -26.65
N ILE A 355 3.55 -29.25 -26.71
CA ILE A 355 3.93 -30.54 -27.30
C ILE A 355 3.17 -30.73 -28.61
N THR A 356 3.91 -30.94 -29.68
CA THR A 356 3.34 -31.14 -31.01
C THR A 356 2.70 -32.52 -31.19
N VAL A 357 1.94 -32.71 -32.28
CA VAL A 357 1.38 -34.03 -32.69
C VAL A 357 2.47 -35.10 -32.82
N THR A 358 3.69 -34.72 -33.20
CA THR A 358 4.81 -35.67 -33.34
C THR A 358 5.54 -35.93 -32.01
N GLY A 359 5.10 -35.30 -30.91
CA GLY A 359 5.70 -35.45 -29.58
C GLY A 359 6.91 -34.55 -29.32
N VAL A 360 7.28 -33.67 -30.26
CA VAL A 360 8.36 -32.68 -30.04
C VAL A 360 7.90 -31.65 -29.00
N VAL A 361 8.75 -31.42 -28.00
CA VAL A 361 8.54 -30.47 -26.91
C VAL A 361 9.17 -29.12 -27.28
N TYR A 362 8.37 -28.06 -27.27
CA TYR A 362 8.82 -26.68 -27.40
C TYR A 362 8.74 -25.99 -26.05
N GLU A 363 9.88 -25.54 -25.54
CA GLU A 363 10.00 -24.76 -24.32
C GLU A 363 10.06 -23.28 -24.64
N ARG A 364 9.22 -22.49 -23.98
CA ARG A 364 9.20 -21.03 -24.10
C ARG A 364 10.52 -20.45 -23.59
N ILE A 365 11.12 -19.55 -24.35
CA ILE A 365 12.29 -18.78 -23.93
C ILE A 365 11.80 -17.57 -23.13
N HIS A 366 12.21 -17.46 -21.87
CA HIS A 366 11.84 -16.34 -21.00
C HIS A 366 12.91 -16.03 -19.95
N ASP A 367 12.83 -14.84 -19.36
CA ASP A 367 13.77 -14.28 -18.37
C ASP A 367 13.55 -14.82 -16.93
N GLY A 368 12.77 -15.89 -16.80
CA GLY A 368 12.34 -16.44 -15.51
C GLY A 368 10.98 -15.90 -14.99
N ARG A 369 10.41 -14.82 -15.54
CA ARG A 369 9.06 -14.34 -15.15
C ARG A 369 7.97 -15.06 -15.93
N ILE A 370 7.08 -15.78 -15.24
CA ILE A 370 5.96 -16.48 -15.90
C ILE A 370 4.74 -15.56 -15.99
N ASN A 371 4.29 -15.26 -17.21
CA ASN A 371 3.16 -14.36 -17.47
C ASN A 371 1.82 -15.12 -17.61
N VAL A 372 0.75 -14.62 -16.98
CA VAL A 372 -0.58 -15.24 -17.05
C VAL A 372 -1.16 -15.30 -18.47
N HIS A 373 -0.86 -14.36 -19.36
CA HIS A 373 -1.39 -14.38 -20.74
C HIS A 373 -0.89 -15.55 -21.56
N TRP A 374 0.29 -16.09 -21.23
CA TRP A 374 0.80 -17.27 -21.90
C TRP A 374 -0.14 -18.47 -21.78
N PHE A 375 -1.07 -18.46 -20.82
CA PHE A 375 -2.04 -19.52 -20.58
C PHE A 375 -3.43 -19.20 -21.14
N ASN A 376 -3.48 -18.42 -22.23
CA ASN A 376 -4.72 -17.98 -22.89
C ASN A 376 -5.60 -17.08 -22.00
N CYS A 377 -5.02 -16.28 -21.09
CA CYS A 377 -5.79 -15.36 -20.25
C CYS A 377 -6.33 -14.18 -21.07
N PRO A 378 -7.67 -13.98 -21.14
CA PRO A 378 -8.27 -12.84 -21.84
C PRO A 378 -7.88 -11.50 -21.22
N LEU A 379 -7.73 -10.48 -22.07
CA LEU A 379 -7.38 -9.10 -21.69
C LEU A 379 -8.54 -8.10 -21.86
N ASP A 380 -9.72 -8.60 -22.19
CA ASP A 380 -10.88 -7.78 -22.53
C ASP A 380 -11.63 -7.24 -21.31
N GLY A 381 -11.31 -7.73 -20.10
CA GLY A 381 -12.02 -7.37 -18.87
C GLY A 381 -13.47 -7.86 -18.83
N VAL A 382 -13.85 -8.81 -19.70
CA VAL A 382 -15.22 -9.33 -19.83
C VAL A 382 -15.24 -10.86 -19.83
N THR A 383 -14.31 -11.50 -20.55
CA THR A 383 -14.25 -12.96 -20.66
C THR A 383 -13.58 -13.55 -19.41
N ASP A 384 -14.17 -14.62 -18.87
CA ASP A 384 -13.66 -15.30 -17.68
C ASP A 384 -12.28 -15.95 -17.94
N GLY A 385 -11.28 -15.45 -17.23
CA GLY A 385 -9.89 -15.92 -17.25
C GLY A 385 -9.57 -16.97 -16.20
N THR A 386 -10.52 -17.45 -15.41
CA THR A 386 -10.28 -18.37 -14.28
C THR A 386 -9.48 -19.61 -14.68
N ALA A 387 -9.81 -20.23 -15.82
CA ALA A 387 -9.08 -21.40 -16.31
C ALA A 387 -7.61 -21.08 -16.66
N ALA A 388 -7.35 -19.89 -17.18
CA ALA A 388 -5.99 -19.45 -17.49
C ALA A 388 -5.19 -19.18 -16.21
N PHE A 389 -5.78 -18.54 -15.21
CA PHE A 389 -5.17 -18.35 -13.90
C PHE A 389 -4.86 -19.68 -13.21
N ALA A 390 -5.76 -20.67 -13.27
CA ALA A 390 -5.52 -22.00 -12.70
C ALA A 390 -4.34 -22.72 -13.37
N LYS A 391 -4.24 -22.64 -14.71
CA LYS A 391 -3.08 -23.18 -15.45
C LYS A 391 -1.80 -22.44 -15.07
N TRP A 392 -1.84 -21.11 -15.05
CA TRP A 392 -0.70 -20.28 -14.68
C TRP A 392 -0.20 -20.59 -13.26
N THR A 393 -1.05 -20.52 -12.24
CA THR A 393 -0.64 -20.80 -10.85
C THR A 393 -0.17 -22.24 -10.64
N SER A 394 -0.63 -23.21 -11.44
CA SER A 394 -0.11 -24.58 -11.39
C SER A 394 1.39 -24.66 -11.71
N GLN A 395 1.89 -23.75 -12.55
CA GLN A 395 3.29 -23.65 -12.96
C GLN A 395 4.15 -22.85 -11.96
N LEU A 396 3.53 -22.09 -11.04
CA LEU A 396 4.23 -21.27 -10.08
C LEU A 396 4.61 -22.09 -8.84
N LYS A 397 5.91 -22.29 -8.61
CA LYS A 397 6.43 -22.92 -7.38
C LYS A 397 7.34 -21.98 -6.60
N ILE A 398 8.31 -21.38 -7.30
CA ILE A 398 9.28 -20.38 -6.82
C ILE A 398 9.57 -19.41 -7.98
N GLY A 399 10.31 -18.33 -7.72
CA GLY A 399 10.74 -17.40 -8.76
C GLY A 399 9.75 -16.26 -8.93
N ARG A 400 9.58 -15.78 -10.17
CA ARG A 400 8.84 -14.54 -10.44
C ARG A 400 7.67 -14.81 -11.39
N ALA A 401 6.55 -14.16 -11.15
CA ALA A 401 5.34 -14.29 -11.92
C ALA A 401 4.74 -12.91 -12.19
N LEU A 402 4.05 -12.76 -13.31
CA LEU A 402 3.50 -11.47 -13.76
C LEU A 402 2.02 -11.61 -14.10
N ILE A 403 1.21 -10.72 -13.52
CA ILE A 403 -0.13 -10.38 -13.97
C ILE A 403 -0.01 -8.99 -14.60
N PRO A 404 0.03 -8.86 -15.93
CA PRO A 404 0.23 -7.58 -16.57
C PRO A 404 -0.89 -6.57 -16.27
N PRO A 405 -0.64 -5.26 -16.42
CA PRO A 405 -1.68 -4.24 -16.29
C PRO A 405 -2.88 -4.54 -17.18
N GLY A 406 -4.10 -4.41 -16.64
CA GLY A 406 -5.32 -4.77 -17.34
C GLY A 406 -6.48 -5.07 -16.42
N LYS A 407 -7.67 -5.27 -17.01
CA LYS A 407 -8.88 -5.69 -16.29
C LYS A 407 -9.12 -7.18 -16.50
N TYR A 408 -9.44 -7.89 -15.42
CA TYR A 408 -9.60 -9.34 -15.44
C TYR A 408 -10.91 -9.75 -14.78
N VAL A 409 -11.66 -10.61 -15.47
CA VAL A 409 -12.77 -11.37 -14.88
C VAL A 409 -12.22 -12.72 -14.47
N VAL A 410 -12.23 -12.99 -13.18
CA VAL A 410 -11.73 -14.24 -12.58
C VAL A 410 -12.46 -14.49 -11.25
N SER A 411 -12.84 -15.72 -10.97
CA SER A 411 -13.50 -16.08 -9.72
C SER A 411 -12.53 -16.54 -8.63
N GLU A 412 -11.34 -17.02 -9.00
CA GLU A 412 -10.32 -17.45 -8.06
C GLU A 412 -8.89 -17.38 -8.61
N ILE A 413 -7.96 -17.02 -7.73
CA ILE A 413 -6.52 -17.10 -7.99
C ILE A 413 -5.88 -17.89 -6.85
N ASN A 414 -5.50 -19.13 -7.13
CA ASN A 414 -5.03 -20.06 -6.12
C ASN A 414 -3.51 -20.21 -6.18
N PHE A 415 -2.79 -19.50 -5.31
CA PHE A 415 -1.37 -19.72 -5.11
C PHE A 415 -1.17 -20.94 -4.20
N LYS A 416 -0.60 -21.99 -4.81
CA LYS A 416 -0.23 -23.23 -4.12
C LYS A 416 1.24 -23.46 -4.40
N THR A 417 2.12 -23.07 -3.49
CA THR A 417 3.53 -23.49 -3.53
C THR A 417 3.62 -24.94 -3.07
N VAL A 418 3.20 -25.86 -3.94
CA VAL A 418 3.10 -27.30 -3.64
C VAL A 418 4.48 -27.88 -3.32
N GLY A 419 4.57 -28.62 -2.22
CA GLY A 419 5.69 -29.54 -1.94
C GLY A 419 6.97 -28.92 -1.38
N GLN A 420 6.94 -27.63 -1.01
CA GLN A 420 8.12 -26.98 -0.44
C GLN A 420 8.11 -27.21 1.07
N SER A 421 9.11 -27.96 1.56
CA SER A 421 9.47 -28.03 2.98
C SER A 421 9.36 -26.64 3.63
N PRO A 422 9.11 -26.53 4.95
CA PRO A 422 9.18 -25.24 5.67
C PRO A 422 10.52 -24.50 5.51
N THR A 423 11.49 -25.00 4.74
CA THR A 423 12.74 -24.33 4.38
C THR A 423 12.77 -23.68 2.99
N ILE A 424 11.83 -23.96 2.09
CA ILE A 424 11.88 -23.52 0.68
C ILE A 424 10.63 -22.69 0.34
N GLY A 425 10.78 -21.62 -0.44
CA GLY A 425 9.74 -20.65 -0.78
C GLY A 425 10.34 -19.45 -1.52
N GLY A 426 9.54 -18.40 -1.78
CA GLY A 426 10.00 -17.18 -2.47
C GLY A 426 9.40 -17.00 -3.86
N LEU A 427 8.08 -17.17 -3.98
CA LEU A 427 7.34 -16.78 -5.19
C LEU A 427 7.04 -15.28 -5.10
N GLU A 428 7.44 -14.52 -6.12
CA GLU A 428 7.11 -13.09 -6.26
C GLU A 428 6.12 -12.91 -7.40
N VAL A 429 4.98 -12.30 -7.10
CA VAL A 429 3.92 -11.98 -8.05
C VAL A 429 3.85 -10.47 -8.22
N GLU A 430 4.21 -10.01 -9.41
CA GLU A 430 4.09 -8.61 -9.84
C GLU A 430 2.75 -8.42 -10.55
N ALA A 431 1.91 -7.53 -10.03
CA ALA A 431 0.55 -7.30 -10.51
C ALA A 431 0.17 -5.81 -10.54
N THR A 432 1.14 -4.91 -10.49
CA THR A 432 0.91 -3.46 -10.51
C THR A 432 0.13 -3.06 -11.76
N GLY A 433 -1.04 -2.42 -11.56
CA GLY A 433 -1.94 -2.00 -12.63
C GLY A 433 -2.92 -3.09 -13.09
N ALA A 434 -2.90 -4.29 -12.49
CA ALA A 434 -3.90 -5.32 -12.72
C ALA A 434 -5.13 -5.11 -11.80
N THR A 435 -6.32 -5.10 -12.38
CA THR A 435 -7.59 -4.94 -11.66
C THR A 435 -8.51 -6.15 -11.90
N ILE A 436 -8.92 -6.81 -10.83
CA ILE A 436 -9.96 -7.83 -10.86
C ILE A 436 -11.32 -7.14 -10.74
N VAL A 437 -12.17 -7.29 -11.76
CA VAL A 437 -13.47 -6.58 -11.86
C VAL A 437 -14.66 -7.45 -11.46
N SER A 438 -14.44 -8.73 -11.16
CA SER A 438 -15.43 -9.68 -10.66
C SER A 438 -15.27 -9.97 -9.17
N GLU A 439 -16.24 -10.68 -8.59
CA GLU A 439 -16.02 -11.34 -7.29
C GLU A 439 -14.94 -12.40 -7.44
N CYS A 440 -13.91 -12.33 -6.60
CA CYS A 440 -12.76 -13.23 -6.69
C CYS A 440 -12.23 -13.60 -5.31
N ALA A 441 -11.75 -14.82 -5.14
CA ALA A 441 -10.95 -15.23 -4.00
C ALA A 441 -9.48 -15.42 -4.42
N VAL A 442 -8.60 -14.55 -3.95
CA VAL A 442 -7.15 -14.74 -4.04
C VAL A 442 -6.72 -15.56 -2.83
N ARG A 443 -6.17 -16.76 -3.04
CA ARG A 443 -5.82 -17.68 -1.95
C ARG A 443 -4.33 -17.90 -1.89
N ALA A 444 -3.74 -17.68 -0.72
CA ALA A 444 -2.43 -18.15 -0.34
C ALA A 444 -2.62 -19.43 0.49
N ASP A 445 -2.51 -20.59 -0.16
CA ASP A 445 -2.71 -21.90 0.48
C ASP A 445 -1.34 -22.56 0.69
N SER A 446 -0.96 -22.74 1.96
CA SER A 446 0.33 -23.32 2.37
C SER A 446 1.54 -22.65 1.70
N CYS A 447 1.53 -21.32 1.68
CA CYS A 447 2.53 -20.50 1.00
C CYS A 447 3.60 -19.99 1.96
N LYS A 448 4.88 -20.14 1.60
CA LYS A 448 6.01 -19.57 2.35
C LYS A 448 6.77 -18.55 1.51
N ARG A 449 7.03 -17.36 2.08
CA ARG A 449 7.70 -16.24 1.41
C ARG A 449 7.03 -15.83 0.09
N LEU A 450 5.70 -15.91 0.04
CA LEU A 450 4.92 -15.40 -1.09
C LEU A 450 4.92 -13.87 -1.03
N THR A 451 5.30 -13.23 -2.12
CA THR A 451 5.13 -11.79 -2.29
C THR A 451 4.10 -11.51 -3.38
N ILE A 452 3.11 -10.66 -3.11
CA ILE A 452 2.17 -10.15 -4.12
C ILE A 452 2.22 -8.62 -4.08
N THR A 453 2.43 -7.98 -5.24
CA THR A 453 2.55 -6.51 -5.34
C THR A 453 1.53 -5.93 -6.33
N GLY A 454 0.75 -4.95 -5.89
CA GLY A 454 -0.02 -4.04 -6.76
C GLY A 454 -1.33 -4.56 -7.35
N LEU A 455 -1.85 -5.70 -6.88
CA LEU A 455 -3.13 -6.25 -7.36
C LEU A 455 -4.33 -5.50 -6.75
N GLU A 456 -5.25 -5.05 -7.60
CA GLU A 456 -6.46 -4.35 -7.19
C GLU A 456 -7.73 -5.17 -7.47
N GLY A 457 -8.72 -5.09 -6.58
CA GLY A 457 -10.01 -5.78 -6.70
C GLY A 457 -10.93 -5.48 -5.53
N PHE A 458 -11.80 -4.48 -5.66
CA PHE A 458 -12.71 -4.05 -4.57
C PHE A 458 -13.85 -5.04 -4.27
N SER A 459 -14.05 -6.05 -5.13
CA SER A 459 -14.92 -7.21 -4.89
C SER A 459 -14.13 -8.49 -4.62
N THR A 460 -12.81 -8.38 -4.46
CA THR A 460 -11.88 -9.49 -4.29
C THR A 460 -11.46 -9.66 -2.83
N ASP A 461 -11.50 -10.88 -2.33
CA ASP A 461 -11.01 -11.21 -0.99
C ASP A 461 -9.64 -11.91 -1.06
N LEU A 462 -8.77 -11.59 -0.10
CA LEU A 462 -7.52 -12.30 0.15
C LEU A 462 -7.71 -13.32 1.26
N HIS A 463 -7.49 -14.59 0.96
CA HIS A 463 -7.59 -15.70 1.90
C HIS A 463 -6.20 -16.21 2.26
N LEU A 464 -5.88 -16.21 3.56
CA LEU A 464 -4.66 -16.84 4.08
C LEU A 464 -4.99 -18.18 4.74
N ASN A 465 -4.64 -19.26 4.05
CA ASN A 465 -4.89 -20.64 4.47
C ASN A 465 -3.54 -21.34 4.68
N GLY A 466 -2.77 -20.86 5.67
CA GLY A 466 -1.40 -21.28 5.89
C GLY A 466 -0.41 -20.41 5.11
N ALA A 467 -0.20 -19.17 5.53
CA ALA A 467 0.76 -18.25 4.93
C ALA A 467 1.88 -17.91 5.93
N TRP A 468 3.13 -18.17 5.54
CA TRP A 468 4.32 -17.95 6.38
C TRP A 468 5.28 -16.99 5.72
N PHE A 469 5.76 -15.97 6.45
CA PHE A 469 6.72 -14.99 5.89
C PHE A 469 6.22 -14.31 4.60
N ALA A 470 4.91 -14.19 4.39
CA ALA A 470 4.39 -13.60 3.18
C ALA A 470 4.44 -12.07 3.24
N GLN A 471 4.62 -11.44 2.08
CA GLN A 471 4.60 -9.99 1.92
C GLN A 471 3.53 -9.57 0.92
N MET A 472 2.61 -8.73 1.35
CA MET A 472 1.53 -8.21 0.52
C MET A 472 1.72 -6.72 0.36
N LYS A 473 2.01 -6.25 -0.84
CA LYS A 473 2.40 -4.86 -1.11
C LYS A 473 1.37 -4.18 -2.01
N ASP A 474 0.90 -3.00 -1.61
CA ASP A 474 0.01 -2.15 -2.41
C ASP A 474 -1.24 -2.87 -2.93
N LEU A 475 -1.78 -3.82 -2.15
CA LEU A 475 -2.99 -4.54 -2.51
C LEU A 475 -4.22 -3.69 -2.20
N LYS A 476 -5.17 -3.61 -3.12
CA LYS A 476 -6.49 -2.98 -2.87
C LYS A 476 -7.57 -4.02 -2.96
N MET A 477 -8.06 -4.49 -1.82
CA MET A 477 -8.98 -5.63 -1.75
C MET A 477 -10.16 -5.35 -0.83
N ARG A 478 -11.19 -6.20 -0.92
CA ARG A 478 -12.36 -6.14 -0.04
C ARG A 478 -12.00 -6.68 1.35
N LEU A 479 -11.82 -7.99 1.49
CA LEU A 479 -11.53 -8.58 2.80
C LEU A 479 -10.15 -9.23 2.82
N LEU A 480 -9.47 -9.13 3.95
CA LEU A 480 -8.43 -10.08 4.34
C LEU A 480 -9.05 -11.11 5.29
N ILE A 481 -9.09 -12.37 4.86
CA ILE A 481 -9.71 -13.47 5.59
C ILE A 481 -8.63 -14.47 6.04
N CYS A 482 -8.40 -14.52 7.34
CA CYS A 482 -7.44 -15.44 7.96
C CYS A 482 -8.11 -16.76 8.33
N GLY A 483 -7.53 -17.87 7.86
CA GLY A 483 -7.93 -19.23 8.23
C GLY A 483 -9.27 -19.67 7.65
N SER A 484 -9.58 -19.25 6.42
CA SER A 484 -10.84 -19.63 5.74
C SER A 484 -10.98 -21.14 5.50
N ALA A 485 -9.86 -21.83 5.36
CA ALA A 485 -9.74 -23.27 5.31
C ALA A 485 -8.38 -23.70 5.86
N GLN A 486 -8.23 -24.99 6.18
CA GLN A 486 -6.92 -25.56 6.52
C GLN A 486 -6.03 -25.57 5.27
N GLY A 487 -4.80 -25.08 5.41
CA GLY A 487 -3.81 -25.22 4.36
C GLY A 487 -3.42 -26.68 4.13
N THR A 488 -3.12 -27.02 2.88
CA THR A 488 -2.77 -28.39 2.47
C THR A 488 -1.48 -28.96 3.08
N VAL A 489 -0.49 -28.13 3.40
CA VAL A 489 0.80 -28.53 4.00
C VAL A 489 0.96 -28.00 5.43
N PHE A 490 0.55 -26.76 5.67
CA PHE A 490 0.52 -26.17 7.02
C PHE A 490 -0.69 -25.26 7.15
N SER A 491 -1.25 -25.21 8.36
CA SER A 491 -2.51 -24.51 8.64
C SER A 491 -2.34 -23.10 9.18
N ASP A 492 -1.18 -22.81 9.76
CA ASP A 492 -0.96 -21.61 10.56
C ASP A 492 -0.58 -20.43 9.69
N ASN A 493 -1.04 -19.23 10.04
CA ASN A 493 -0.57 -18.00 9.42
C ASN A 493 0.44 -17.34 10.36
N TYR A 494 1.68 -17.15 9.91
CA TYR A 494 2.76 -16.71 10.79
C TYR A 494 3.72 -15.75 10.10
N TRP A 495 4.04 -14.62 10.73
CA TRP A 495 4.98 -13.63 10.18
C TRP A 495 4.57 -13.09 8.81
N ASN A 496 3.38 -12.52 8.69
CA ASN A 496 2.95 -11.91 7.43
C ASN A 496 3.04 -10.38 7.51
N THR A 497 3.56 -9.77 6.46
CA THR A 497 3.72 -8.30 6.38
C THR A 497 2.86 -7.75 5.26
N PHE A 498 2.12 -6.69 5.54
CA PHE A 498 1.32 -5.93 4.59
C PHE A 498 1.91 -4.52 4.52
N ILE A 499 2.20 -4.02 3.32
CA ILE A 499 2.87 -2.73 3.12
C ILE A 499 2.08 -1.93 2.11
N GLY A 500 1.59 -0.76 2.50
CA GLY A 500 0.71 0.05 1.66
C GLY A 500 -0.62 -0.65 1.37
N GLY A 501 -1.37 -0.09 0.42
CA GLY A 501 -2.63 -0.66 -0.03
C GLY A 501 -3.82 -0.37 0.88
N GLN A 502 -4.94 -1.01 0.56
CA GLN A 502 -6.23 -0.76 1.15
C GLN A 502 -7.05 -2.05 1.26
N PHE A 503 -7.61 -2.31 2.43
CA PHE A 503 -8.64 -3.32 2.64
C PHE A 503 -9.92 -2.66 3.14
N GLN A 504 -11.05 -3.35 3.02
CA GLN A 504 -12.28 -2.92 3.67
C GLN A 504 -12.30 -3.31 5.15
N ALA A 505 -11.94 -4.58 5.42
CA ALA A 505 -11.86 -5.14 6.75
C ALA A 505 -10.94 -6.37 6.78
N VAL A 506 -10.44 -6.70 7.97
CA VAL A 506 -9.72 -7.92 8.27
C VAL A 506 -10.59 -8.81 9.16
N MET A 507 -10.61 -10.10 8.89
CA MET A 507 -11.36 -11.03 9.73
C MET A 507 -10.73 -12.41 9.86
N THR A 508 -10.99 -13.07 10.98
CA THR A 508 -10.78 -14.51 11.10
C THR A 508 -12.04 -15.23 10.69
N HIS A 509 -11.89 -16.30 9.92
CA HIS A 509 -13.02 -17.11 9.49
C HIS A 509 -13.58 -17.93 10.65
N GLN A 510 -14.91 -18.09 10.73
CA GLN A 510 -15.63 -18.74 11.85
C GLN A 510 -15.16 -20.18 12.18
N ASN A 511 -14.61 -20.90 11.19
CA ASN A 511 -14.14 -22.28 11.35
C ASN A 511 -12.61 -22.39 11.50
N SER A 512 -11.91 -21.26 11.64
CA SER A 512 -10.46 -21.22 11.74
C SER A 512 -9.99 -21.79 13.09
N THR A 513 -9.20 -22.86 13.05
CA THR A 513 -8.66 -23.52 14.27
C THR A 513 -7.16 -23.29 14.46
N ALA A 514 -6.46 -22.83 13.43
CA ALA A 514 -5.02 -22.59 13.44
C ALA A 514 -4.69 -21.17 13.90
N PRO A 515 -3.57 -20.89 14.57
CA PRO A 515 -3.18 -19.53 14.97
C PRO A 515 -2.89 -18.59 13.78
N SER A 516 -3.13 -17.29 13.96
CA SER A 516 -2.67 -16.21 13.06
C SER A 516 -1.80 -15.23 13.84
N ASN A 517 -0.51 -15.51 13.92
CA ASN A 517 0.40 -14.79 14.79
C ASN A 517 1.36 -13.90 14.00
N LYS A 518 1.67 -12.75 14.60
CA LYS A 518 2.65 -11.78 14.14
C LYS A 518 2.39 -11.29 12.72
N PHE A 519 1.40 -10.40 12.62
CA PHE A 519 1.07 -9.70 11.38
C PHE A 519 1.52 -8.25 11.52
N ASP A 520 2.24 -7.73 10.54
CA ASP A 520 2.72 -6.35 10.55
C ASP A 520 2.09 -5.61 9.37
N PHE A 521 1.31 -4.58 9.64
CA PHE A 521 0.60 -3.76 8.66
C PHE A 521 1.24 -2.37 8.65
N ILE A 522 1.89 -2.00 7.55
CA ILE A 522 2.68 -0.78 7.43
C ILE A 522 2.01 0.10 6.37
N ASN A 523 1.51 1.27 6.75
CA ASN A 523 0.79 2.19 5.87
C ASN A 523 -0.43 1.56 5.15
N VAL A 524 -1.07 0.58 5.78
CA VAL A 524 -2.27 -0.09 5.24
C VAL A 524 -3.52 0.66 5.67
N ALA A 525 -4.40 0.99 4.73
CA ALA A 525 -5.69 1.59 5.03
C ALA A 525 -6.81 0.53 5.18
N LEU A 526 -7.68 0.70 6.17
CA LEU A 526 -8.96 0.01 6.32
C LEU A 526 -10.12 0.98 6.14
N ARG A 527 -10.94 0.76 5.12
CA ARG A 527 -11.99 1.71 4.71
C ARG A 527 -13.39 1.07 4.76
N GLY A 528 -14.19 1.45 5.75
CA GLY A 528 -15.49 0.82 6.03
C GLY A 528 -16.66 1.28 5.16
N ASN A 529 -16.59 2.40 4.44
CA ASN A 529 -17.70 2.92 3.64
C ASN A 529 -17.76 2.33 2.22
N ALA A 530 -18.96 2.14 1.70
CA ALA A 530 -19.22 1.79 0.30
C ALA A 530 -18.71 2.86 -0.69
N SER A 531 -18.69 4.15 -0.32
CA SER A 531 -18.29 5.24 -1.23
C SER A 531 -16.81 5.26 -1.66
N GLN A 532 -15.98 4.29 -1.22
CA GLN A 532 -14.54 4.20 -1.53
C GLN A 532 -14.18 3.01 -2.44
N GLY A 533 -15.11 2.65 -3.33
CA GLY A 533 -14.95 1.57 -4.31
C GLY A 533 -15.57 0.23 -3.90
N TYR A 534 -16.08 0.11 -2.67
CA TYR A 534 -16.70 -1.12 -2.16
C TYR A 534 -18.21 -1.14 -2.37
N VAL A 535 -18.79 -2.33 -2.56
CA VAL A 535 -20.24 -2.47 -2.85
C VAL A 535 -21.11 -2.18 -1.62
N GLN A 536 -20.63 -2.52 -0.42
CA GLN A 536 -21.39 -2.41 0.84
C GLN A 536 -20.53 -1.77 1.90
N ALA A 537 -21.11 -1.18 2.95
CA ALA A 537 -20.33 -0.74 4.11
C ALA A 537 -20.00 -1.93 5.03
N GLN A 538 -18.97 -1.79 5.88
CA GLN A 538 -18.64 -2.74 6.93
C GLN A 538 -18.85 -2.13 8.31
N ASP A 539 -19.38 -2.96 9.20
CA ASP A 539 -19.63 -2.57 10.59
C ASP A 539 -18.36 -2.44 11.42
N TYR A 540 -17.36 -3.26 11.10
CA TYR A 540 -16.12 -3.39 11.87
C TYR A 540 -14.89 -3.49 10.96
N ALA A 541 -13.78 -2.88 11.38
CA ALA A 541 -12.49 -3.01 10.70
C ALA A 541 -11.86 -4.39 10.95
N PHE A 542 -12.04 -4.90 12.18
CA PHE A 542 -11.55 -6.21 12.61
C PHE A 542 -12.71 -7.08 13.10
N ARG A 543 -12.83 -8.30 12.57
CA ARG A 543 -13.80 -9.29 13.03
C ARG A 543 -13.13 -10.60 13.40
N PHE A 544 -13.10 -10.92 14.68
CA PHE A 544 -12.52 -12.14 15.20
C PHE A 544 -13.62 -13.16 15.51
N MET A 545 -13.97 -13.98 14.52
CA MET A 545 -15.14 -14.86 14.54
C MET A 545 -14.85 -16.25 15.14
N ALA A 546 -13.62 -16.75 15.04
CA ALA A 546 -13.24 -18.06 15.56
C ALA A 546 -12.31 -17.98 16.76
N ASN A 547 -12.10 -19.12 17.44
CA ASN A 547 -11.16 -19.29 18.54
C ASN A 547 -9.68 -19.29 18.08
N GLN A 548 -9.29 -18.28 17.30
CA GLN A 548 -7.97 -18.12 16.71
C GLN A 548 -7.13 -17.14 17.53
N ASN A 549 -5.91 -17.54 17.87
CA ASN A 549 -4.93 -16.65 18.50
C ASN A 549 -4.51 -15.58 17.49
N VAL A 550 -4.65 -14.32 17.89
CA VAL A 550 -4.30 -13.10 17.15
C VAL A 550 -3.22 -12.42 17.96
N GLN A 551 -2.01 -12.96 17.91
CA GLN A 551 -0.92 -12.49 18.75
C GLN A 551 -0.02 -11.52 17.99
N SER A 552 0.32 -10.40 18.63
CA SER A 552 1.30 -9.42 18.13
C SER A 552 0.98 -8.90 16.72
N TRP A 553 -0.28 -8.55 16.46
CA TRP A 553 -0.63 -7.81 15.26
C TRP A 553 -0.27 -6.34 15.45
N THR A 554 0.50 -5.78 14.51
CA THR A 554 0.95 -4.39 14.58
C THR A 554 0.46 -3.62 13.36
N TRP A 555 -0.01 -2.40 13.59
CA TRP A 555 -0.36 -1.42 12.59
C TRP A 555 0.57 -0.23 12.78
N GLN A 556 1.30 0.14 11.73
CA GLN A 556 2.27 1.22 11.72
C GLN A 556 1.88 2.19 10.61
N GLY A 557 1.42 3.39 10.96
CA GLY A 557 0.84 4.33 10.00
C GLY A 557 -0.54 3.87 9.49
N GLY A 558 -0.91 4.36 8.31
CA GLY A 558 -2.16 3.99 7.64
C GLY A 558 -3.39 4.70 8.21
N ASP A 559 -4.56 4.23 7.79
CA ASP A 559 -5.83 4.90 8.07
C ASP A 559 -6.95 3.87 8.26
N ILE A 560 -7.61 3.89 9.43
CA ILE A 560 -8.75 3.04 9.74
C ILE A 560 -9.98 3.93 9.95
N SER A 561 -10.88 3.92 8.97
CA SER A 561 -11.98 4.88 8.92
C SER A 561 -13.25 4.30 8.31
N TYR A 562 -14.36 4.95 8.65
CA TYR A 562 -15.70 4.81 8.09
C TYR A 562 -16.41 3.48 8.36
N HIS A 563 -16.04 2.77 9.42
CA HIS A 563 -16.81 1.62 9.92
C HIS A 563 -18.03 2.10 10.70
N THR A 564 -19.18 1.44 10.49
CA THR A 564 -20.48 1.97 10.93
C THR A 564 -20.73 1.73 12.43
N VAL A 565 -20.17 0.67 13.03
CA VAL A 565 -20.43 0.27 14.42
C VAL A 565 -19.22 0.54 15.33
N ASP A 566 -18.09 -0.11 15.09
CA ASP A 566 -16.86 0.01 15.90
C ASP A 566 -15.63 -0.39 15.08
N ILE A 567 -14.42 -0.29 15.64
CA ILE A 567 -13.20 -0.78 14.98
C ILE A 567 -13.03 -2.29 15.16
N LEU A 568 -13.41 -2.84 16.31
CA LEU A 568 -13.16 -4.25 16.65
C LEU A 568 -14.42 -4.97 17.11
N TYR A 569 -14.66 -6.13 16.49
CA TYR A 569 -15.61 -7.13 16.97
C TYR A 569 -14.88 -8.44 17.26
N ALA A 570 -14.99 -8.92 18.50
CA ALA A 570 -14.66 -10.29 18.87
C ALA A 570 -15.94 -11.03 19.22
N ASP A 571 -16.16 -12.17 18.57
CA ASP A 571 -17.26 -13.08 18.85
C ASP A 571 -17.11 -13.71 20.24
N VAL A 572 -18.23 -14.01 20.89
CA VAL A 572 -18.26 -14.61 22.24
C VAL A 572 -17.63 -16.00 22.28
N SER A 573 -17.64 -16.71 21.15
CA SER A 573 -17.02 -18.03 20.98
C SER A 573 -15.50 -17.96 20.82
N ASN A 574 -14.93 -16.78 20.52
CA ASN A 574 -13.49 -16.59 20.52
C ASN A 574 -13.00 -16.54 21.98
N THR A 575 -12.26 -17.55 22.40
CA THR A 575 -11.63 -17.67 23.73
C THR A 575 -10.09 -17.55 23.69
N ALA A 576 -9.53 -17.29 22.51
CA ALA A 576 -8.11 -17.17 22.26
C ALA A 576 -7.61 -15.75 22.53
N ASP A 577 -6.30 -15.56 22.61
CA ASP A 577 -5.72 -14.25 22.90
C ASP A 577 -5.82 -13.33 21.66
N ILE A 578 -6.12 -12.05 21.90
CA ILE A 578 -6.09 -11.00 20.91
C ILE A 578 -5.14 -9.92 21.43
N GLU A 579 -4.06 -9.66 20.69
CA GLU A 579 -3.08 -8.62 20.96
C GLU A 579 -2.85 -7.79 19.69
N MET A 580 -3.23 -6.52 19.76
CA MET A 580 -3.10 -5.56 18.67
C MET A 580 -2.39 -4.29 19.15
N LEU A 581 -1.50 -3.77 18.30
CA LEU A 581 -0.80 -2.50 18.47
C LEU A 581 -1.12 -1.61 17.27
N PHE A 582 -1.54 -0.39 17.52
CA PHE A 582 -1.68 0.66 16.51
C PHE A 582 -0.69 1.78 16.85
N ASP A 583 0.17 2.12 15.91
CA ASP A 583 1.29 3.05 16.06
C ASP A 583 1.25 4.01 14.87
N ASP A 584 1.11 5.30 15.11
CA ASP A 584 0.95 6.35 14.09
C ASP A 584 -0.24 6.14 13.12
N THR A 585 -1.20 5.28 13.49
CA THR A 585 -2.39 5.02 12.67
C THR A 585 -3.41 6.15 12.81
N TYR A 586 -4.02 6.56 11.70
CA TYR A 586 -5.13 7.53 11.73
C TYR A 586 -6.48 6.81 11.96
N LEU A 587 -7.25 7.26 12.95
CA LEU A 587 -8.57 6.75 13.33
C LEU A 587 -9.64 7.85 13.18
N ASP A 588 -10.37 7.90 12.07
CA ASP A 588 -11.30 9.02 11.79
C ASP A 588 -12.66 8.84 12.49
N SER A 589 -13.24 7.64 12.42
CA SER A 589 -14.69 7.47 12.66
C SER A 589 -15.06 6.90 14.01
N LYS A 590 -14.19 6.06 14.59
CA LYS A 590 -14.38 5.39 15.88
C LYS A 590 -13.02 5.17 16.54
N TYR A 591 -12.96 5.34 17.85
CA TYR A 591 -11.79 4.91 18.64
C TYR A 591 -11.89 3.42 18.96
N VAL A 592 -10.76 2.73 19.03
CA VAL A 592 -10.74 1.32 19.41
C VAL A 592 -11.17 1.17 20.86
N ARG A 593 -12.36 0.63 21.12
CA ARG A 593 -12.84 0.37 22.48
C ARG A 593 -12.33 -0.98 22.97
N LEU A 594 -11.70 -1.00 24.14
CA LEU A 594 -11.38 -2.24 24.86
C LEU A 594 -12.69 -2.95 25.23
N LYS A 595 -13.07 -3.95 24.44
CA LYS A 595 -14.16 -4.85 24.80
C LYS A 595 -13.67 -5.68 25.99
N SER A 596 -14.44 -5.69 27.08
CA SER A 596 -14.10 -6.25 28.40
C SER A 596 -13.95 -7.79 28.41
N ARG A 597 -13.09 -8.33 27.55
CA ARG A 597 -12.75 -9.74 27.49
C ARG A 597 -11.36 -9.91 28.14
N PRO A 598 -11.19 -10.80 29.13
CA PRO A 598 -9.92 -10.97 29.87
C PRO A 598 -8.68 -11.32 29.02
N LYS A 599 -8.86 -11.64 27.74
CA LYS A 599 -7.83 -12.07 26.78
C LYS A 599 -7.69 -11.13 25.58
N THR A 600 -8.11 -9.88 25.73
CA THR A 600 -7.96 -8.86 24.68
C THR A 600 -7.06 -7.75 25.19
N ARG A 601 -5.96 -7.52 24.47
CA ARG A 601 -5.00 -6.45 24.68
C ARG A 601 -4.94 -5.58 23.44
N ILE A 602 -5.14 -4.28 23.62
CA ILE A 602 -5.07 -3.29 22.55
C ILE A 602 -4.20 -2.15 23.05
N ARG A 603 -3.19 -1.76 22.26
CA ARG A 603 -2.39 -0.54 22.48
C ARG A 603 -2.59 0.39 21.29
N THR A 604 -2.79 1.67 21.57
CA THR A 604 -2.97 2.73 20.57
C THR A 604 -2.02 3.88 20.88
N ASP A 605 -1.17 4.22 19.92
CA ASP A 605 -0.35 5.42 19.87
C ASP A 605 -0.68 6.13 18.55
N SER A 606 -1.93 6.60 18.42
CA SER A 606 -2.60 6.83 17.15
C SER A 606 -3.28 8.20 17.12
N HIS A 607 -3.38 8.79 15.95
CA HIS A 607 -4.08 10.05 15.74
C HIS A 607 -5.58 9.78 15.57
N ALA A 608 -6.44 10.57 16.23
CA ALA A 608 -7.89 10.47 16.06
C ALA A 608 -8.48 11.79 15.57
N ALA A 609 -9.44 11.72 14.65
CA ALA A 609 -10.18 12.88 14.18
C ALA A 609 -11.39 13.19 15.10
N ASN A 610 -11.94 14.41 14.98
CA ASN A 610 -13.26 14.80 15.53
C ASN A 610 -13.44 14.74 17.06
N GLU A 611 -12.69 15.54 17.82
CA GLU A 611 -12.94 15.81 19.26
C GLU A 611 -13.16 14.57 20.14
N MET A 612 -12.56 13.43 19.79
CA MET A 612 -12.52 12.29 20.69
C MET A 612 -11.74 12.73 21.95
N PRO A 613 -12.23 12.41 23.17
CA PRO A 613 -11.60 12.88 24.40
C PRO A 613 -10.12 12.50 24.39
N ASN A 614 -9.25 13.50 24.56
CA ASN A 614 -7.79 13.39 24.60
C ASN A 614 -7.38 12.13 25.38
N VAL A 615 -6.99 11.06 24.67
CA VAL A 615 -6.51 9.83 25.30
C VAL A 615 -4.99 9.96 25.38
N ALA A 616 -4.47 9.95 26.60
CA ALA A 616 -3.03 9.90 26.84
C ALA A 616 -2.46 8.56 26.39
N ALA A 617 -1.25 8.59 25.82
CA ALA A 617 -0.47 7.41 25.49
C ALA A 617 -0.31 6.52 26.73
N ILE A 618 -0.59 5.23 26.59
CA ILE A 618 -0.28 4.24 27.62
C ILE A 618 1.20 3.90 27.51
N SER A 619 2.00 4.34 28.50
CA SER A 619 3.40 3.97 28.64
C SER A 619 3.57 2.47 28.92
N GLU A 620 4.67 1.90 28.39
CA GLU A 620 5.07 0.49 28.44
C GLU A 620 5.01 -0.20 29.82
N VAL A 621 4.69 -1.51 29.82
CA VAL A 621 5.50 -2.55 30.49
C VAL A 621 5.53 -3.85 29.64
N ALA A 622 6.70 -4.51 29.64
CA ALA A 622 7.18 -5.63 28.80
C ALA A 622 6.31 -6.91 28.81
N ARG A 623 5.92 -7.45 27.62
CA ARG A 623 6.52 -8.48 26.73
C ARG A 623 6.14 -9.93 27.07
N GLY A 624 5.24 -10.50 26.27
CA GLY A 624 4.90 -11.92 26.26
C GLY A 624 5.67 -12.76 25.23
N ALA A 625 5.83 -14.03 25.60
CA ALA A 625 5.92 -15.27 24.83
C ALA A 625 6.98 -15.52 23.73
N SER A 626 7.74 -14.57 23.19
CA SER A 626 8.92 -14.92 22.37
C SER A 626 10.14 -15.35 23.20
N ASN A 627 10.00 -15.44 24.53
CA ASN A 627 11.09 -15.74 25.45
C ASN A 627 10.84 -17.01 26.28
N GLY A 628 10.18 -18.02 25.70
CA GLY A 628 10.05 -19.37 26.28
C GLY A 628 11.38 -20.08 26.61
N TYR A 629 12.53 -19.41 26.43
CA TYR A 629 13.83 -19.80 26.98
C TYR A 629 14.15 -19.20 28.36
N ARG A 630 13.25 -18.42 28.99
CA ARG A 630 13.47 -17.82 30.32
C ARG A 630 12.24 -17.98 31.20
N SER A 631 12.29 -19.04 31.99
CA SER A 631 11.22 -19.69 32.75
C SER A 631 10.93 -19.08 34.13
N ASP A 632 11.09 -17.77 34.34
CA ASP A 632 11.07 -17.21 35.70
C ASP A 632 9.82 -16.40 36.11
N ARG A 633 8.75 -16.24 35.30
CA ARG A 633 7.56 -15.48 35.76
C ARG A 633 6.20 -16.05 35.36
N ALA A 634 5.71 -16.95 36.21
CA ALA A 634 4.33 -17.43 36.28
C ALA A 634 3.50 -16.68 37.35
N ALA A 635 3.55 -15.35 37.42
CA ALA A 635 2.78 -14.59 38.42
C ALA A 635 2.01 -13.41 37.80
N GLY A 636 0.73 -13.69 37.51
CA GLY A 636 -0.47 -12.82 37.51
C GLY A 636 -0.38 -11.37 37.06
N TRP A 637 -0.87 -11.08 35.84
CA TRP A 637 -1.23 -9.71 35.42
C TRP A 637 -2.48 -9.79 34.54
N LYS A 638 -3.65 -9.40 35.08
CA LYS A 638 -4.92 -9.26 34.35
C LYS A 638 -5.20 -7.76 34.17
N SER A 639 -5.54 -7.41 32.93
CA SER A 639 -5.54 -6.11 32.27
C SER A 639 -6.43 -5.02 32.87
N ASP A 640 -5.97 -3.77 32.71
CA ASP A 640 -6.65 -2.51 33.02
C ASP A 640 -8.02 -2.38 32.31
N THR A 641 -9.04 -1.90 33.03
CA THR A 641 -10.26 -1.35 32.41
C THR A 641 -10.35 0.14 32.73
N GLY A 642 -10.46 1.00 31.72
CA GLY A 642 -10.64 2.45 31.88
C GLY A 642 -12.02 2.90 32.36
N TYR A 643 -12.86 1.98 32.87
CA TYR A 643 -14.20 2.34 33.35
C TYR A 643 -14.13 2.74 34.82
N ASN A 644 -14.38 4.02 35.10
CA ASN A 644 -14.66 4.46 36.46
C ASN A 644 -15.98 3.83 36.92
N MET A 645 -15.90 2.93 37.91
CA MET A 645 -17.06 2.25 38.45
C MET A 645 -17.90 3.13 39.39
N ILE A 646 -17.44 4.31 39.76
CA ILE A 646 -18.24 5.31 40.48
C ILE A 646 -19.09 6.06 39.45
N PRO A 647 -20.44 5.97 39.51
CA PRO A 647 -21.30 6.74 38.60
C PRO A 647 -21.01 8.23 38.73
N ASN A 648 -20.66 8.90 37.62
CA ASN A 648 -20.28 10.32 37.59
C ASN A 648 -19.14 10.65 38.58
N GLY A 649 -18.19 9.74 38.78
CA GLY A 649 -17.06 9.91 39.70
C GLY A 649 -16.02 10.94 39.23
N ASP A 650 -16.15 11.42 37.99
CA ASP A 650 -15.50 12.60 37.41
C ASP A 650 -16.29 13.91 37.64
N PHE A 651 -17.46 13.82 38.29
CA PHE A 651 -18.37 14.92 38.61
C PHE A 651 -18.78 15.77 37.40
N TYR A 652 -18.90 15.13 36.24
CA TYR A 652 -19.22 15.74 34.95
C TYR A 652 -20.68 16.25 34.85
N ASP A 653 -21.65 15.49 35.36
CA ASP A 653 -23.10 15.79 35.29
C ASP A 653 -23.71 16.34 36.59
N VAL A 654 -24.97 16.82 36.51
CA VAL A 654 -25.80 17.45 37.56
C VAL A 654 -25.78 16.65 38.88
N LEU A 655 -24.86 17.02 39.78
CA LEU A 655 -24.54 16.39 41.07
C LEU A 655 -25.71 16.11 42.05
N PRO A 656 -26.83 16.87 42.09
CA PRO A 656 -27.93 16.67 43.05
C PRO A 656 -28.56 15.27 43.07
N SER A 657 -28.51 14.47 42.00
CA SER A 657 -29.10 13.12 41.98
C SER A 657 -28.21 12.02 42.58
N TYR A 658 -26.96 12.34 42.94
CA TYR A 658 -25.96 11.35 43.36
C TYR A 658 -25.48 11.52 44.81
N VAL A 659 -25.90 12.61 45.46
CA VAL A 659 -25.41 13.05 46.78
C VAL A 659 -26.53 13.03 47.82
N GLY A 660 -26.40 12.20 48.86
CA GLY A 660 -27.39 12.09 49.95
C GLY A 660 -27.43 10.73 50.63
N ALA A 661 -28.22 10.61 51.71
CA ALA A 661 -28.38 9.33 52.42
C ALA A 661 -29.01 8.27 51.49
N GLY A 662 -28.32 7.13 51.31
CA GLY A 662 -28.75 6.05 50.41
C GLY A 662 -28.37 6.22 48.93
N LEU A 663 -27.70 7.32 48.56
CA LEU A 663 -27.21 7.56 47.20
C LEU A 663 -25.75 7.10 47.03
N PRO A 664 -25.22 7.01 45.79
CA PRO A 664 -23.85 6.56 45.52
C PRO A 664 -22.78 7.37 46.27
N ILE A 665 -23.03 8.64 46.55
CA ILE A 665 -22.18 9.48 47.39
C ILE A 665 -22.98 9.82 48.66
N GLY A 666 -22.69 9.11 49.75
CA GLY A 666 -23.50 9.16 50.96
C GLY A 666 -22.66 9.19 52.23
N SER A 667 -23.19 9.86 53.25
CA SER A 667 -22.67 9.77 54.62
C SER A 667 -23.51 8.78 55.41
N ALA A 668 -22.84 7.94 56.23
CA ALA A 668 -23.55 7.11 57.19
C ALA A 668 -24.08 7.94 58.38
N ASN A 669 -23.49 9.12 58.66
CA ASN A 669 -23.68 9.84 59.91
C ASN A 669 -23.34 11.35 59.77
N SER A 670 -24.27 12.16 59.23
CA SER A 670 -24.25 13.64 59.36
C SER A 670 -23.22 14.45 58.56
N ALA A 671 -22.50 13.88 57.58
CA ALA A 671 -21.74 14.75 56.64
C ALA A 671 -22.71 15.56 55.80
N VAL A 672 -22.44 16.86 55.71
CA VAL A 672 -23.07 17.74 54.73
C VAL A 672 -22.22 17.67 53.47
N ILE A 673 -22.73 17.00 52.44
CA ILE A 673 -22.09 16.91 51.14
C ILE A 673 -22.77 17.92 50.22
N THR A 674 -22.04 18.94 49.80
CA THR A 674 -22.55 20.04 48.98
C THR A 674 -21.88 20.00 47.62
N PRO A 675 -22.63 19.76 46.53
CA PRO A 675 -22.16 20.01 45.18
C PRO A 675 -21.67 21.46 45.03
N LYS A 676 -20.48 21.64 44.46
CA LYS A 676 -19.94 22.96 44.14
C LYS A 676 -19.54 22.98 42.67
N THR A 677 -20.10 23.96 41.97
CA THR A 677 -19.66 24.35 40.63
C THR A 677 -18.74 25.55 40.83
N GLY A 678 -17.47 25.46 40.45
CA GLY A 678 -16.54 26.59 40.53
C GLY A 678 -16.98 27.72 39.62
N ALA A 679 -17.72 28.71 40.15
CA ALA A 679 -18.19 29.85 39.39
C ALA A 679 -17.16 31.00 39.44
N SER A 680 -16.43 31.18 38.35
CA SER A 680 -15.65 32.37 37.99
C SER A 680 -14.44 32.75 38.87
N PHE A 681 -13.62 33.64 38.30
CA PHE A 681 -12.22 33.92 38.59
C PHE A 681 -11.87 34.56 39.96
N SER A 682 -12.82 34.76 40.88
CA SER A 682 -12.53 35.38 42.19
C SER A 682 -12.77 34.42 43.34
N GLY A 683 -11.87 33.44 43.52
CA GLY A 683 -11.96 32.50 44.65
C GLY A 683 -11.11 31.22 44.59
N GLY A 684 -10.47 30.91 43.44
CA GLY A 684 -9.31 30.00 43.39
C GLY A 684 -9.52 28.54 43.00
N ILE A 685 -10.74 28.04 42.77
CA ILE A 685 -10.96 26.65 42.31
C ILE A 685 -11.82 26.64 41.04
N ARG A 686 -11.27 26.07 39.95
CA ARG A 686 -12.00 25.81 38.71
C ARG A 686 -12.55 24.38 38.71
N GLY A 687 -13.69 24.17 38.05
CA GLY A 687 -14.29 22.85 37.84
C GLY A 687 -15.39 22.45 38.84
N ASN A 688 -15.96 21.27 38.62
CA ASN A 688 -16.95 20.66 39.51
C ASN A 688 -16.26 19.89 40.62
N TYR A 689 -16.75 20.03 41.84
CA TYR A 689 -16.29 19.25 42.98
C TYR A 689 -17.42 19.07 43.99
N ILE A 690 -17.26 18.13 44.91
CA ILE A 690 -18.12 18.01 46.08
C ILE A 690 -17.36 18.51 47.30
N ASN A 691 -17.98 19.40 48.06
CA ASN A 691 -17.51 19.76 49.38
C ASN A 691 -18.12 18.78 50.40
N ILE A 692 -17.29 18.11 51.18
CA ILE A 692 -17.67 17.15 52.21
C ILE A 692 -17.31 17.76 53.55
N ASN A 693 -18.32 18.23 54.28
CA ASN A 693 -18.15 18.76 55.63
C ASN A 693 -18.70 17.77 56.66
N GLN A 694 -17.80 17.06 57.35
CA GLN A 694 -18.15 16.02 58.32
C GLN A 694 -18.01 16.53 59.75
N ALA A 695 -19.14 16.77 60.41
CA ALA A 695 -19.24 17.04 61.85
C ALA A 695 -19.13 15.74 62.67
N LEU A 696 -18.54 15.80 63.86
CA LEU A 696 -18.14 14.61 64.62
C LEU A 696 -19.27 13.78 65.22
N THR A 697 -19.17 12.45 65.05
CA THR A 697 -19.46 11.39 66.05
C THR A 697 -18.52 10.19 65.79
N ALA A 698 -18.33 9.32 66.78
CA ALA A 698 -17.25 8.30 66.87
C ALA A 698 -17.26 7.17 65.82
N SER A 699 -17.99 7.29 64.71
CA SER A 699 -18.09 6.23 63.68
C SER A 699 -18.32 6.76 62.27
N ASN A 700 -17.91 8.00 61.96
CA ASN A 700 -18.38 8.69 60.77
C ASN A 700 -17.34 8.67 59.64
N SER A 701 -17.43 7.65 58.80
CA SER A 701 -16.80 7.69 57.48
C SER A 701 -17.79 8.20 56.43
N VAL A 702 -17.27 8.97 55.48
CA VAL A 702 -17.99 9.32 54.25
C VAL A 702 -17.67 8.26 53.22
N ARG A 703 -18.70 7.76 52.51
CA ARG A 703 -18.56 6.65 51.58
C ARG A 703 -18.89 7.10 50.17
N ILE A 704 -17.98 6.81 49.25
CA ILE A 704 -18.19 6.94 47.81
C ILE A 704 -18.31 5.52 47.26
N ARG A 705 -19.51 5.16 46.84
CA ARG A 705 -19.90 3.79 46.48
C ARG A 705 -19.78 3.58 44.96
N PRO A 706 -18.90 2.67 44.50
CA PRO A 706 -18.91 2.24 43.11
C PRO A 706 -20.08 1.30 42.82
N LYS A 707 -20.34 1.05 41.54
CA LYS A 707 -21.16 -0.09 41.10
C LYS A 707 -20.51 -1.41 41.55
N ALA A 708 -21.31 -2.47 41.62
CA ALA A 708 -20.81 -3.81 41.87
C ALA A 708 -19.79 -4.23 40.79
N LEU A 709 -18.73 -4.93 41.20
CA LEU A 709 -17.70 -5.41 40.29
C LEU A 709 -18.30 -6.35 39.23
N PRO A 710 -18.10 -6.07 37.93
CA PRO A 710 -18.63 -6.96 36.89
C PRO A 710 -17.89 -8.29 36.84
N THR A 711 -16.65 -8.34 37.34
CA THR A 711 -15.76 -9.52 37.31
C THR A 711 -14.85 -9.57 38.54
N THR A 712 -14.38 -10.77 38.89
CA THR A 712 -13.37 -10.94 39.95
C THR A 712 -12.01 -10.44 39.48
N ALA A 713 -11.45 -9.42 40.13
CA ALA A 713 -10.17 -8.84 39.75
C ALA A 713 -9.55 -7.94 40.85
N ARG A 714 -8.24 -7.69 40.74
CA ARG A 714 -7.57 -6.58 41.43
C ARG A 714 -8.17 -5.26 41.00
N CYS A 715 -8.35 -4.36 41.96
CA CYS A 715 -8.95 -3.07 41.72
C CYS A 715 -8.08 -1.97 42.32
N SER A 716 -7.99 -0.85 41.62
CA SER A 716 -7.40 0.38 42.14
C SER A 716 -8.50 1.40 42.38
N CYS A 717 -8.48 2.05 43.55
CA CYS A 717 -9.22 3.27 43.76
C CYS A 717 -8.32 4.49 43.61
N VAL A 718 -8.91 5.58 43.14
CA VAL A 718 -8.30 6.89 42.99
C VAL A 718 -9.23 7.91 43.64
N LEU A 719 -8.67 8.80 44.45
CA LEU A 719 -9.38 9.94 45.02
C LEU A 719 -8.52 11.18 44.82
N VAL A 720 -9.08 12.24 44.23
CA VAL A 720 -8.43 13.54 44.15
C VAL A 720 -9.16 14.51 45.07
N ALA A 721 -8.47 14.95 46.12
CA ALA A 721 -9.06 15.73 47.20
C ALA A 721 -8.10 16.81 47.71
N ARG A 722 -8.66 17.85 48.34
CA ARG A 722 -7.91 18.88 49.05
C ARG A 722 -8.62 19.27 50.35
N ASN A 723 -7.91 19.93 51.26
CA ASN A 723 -8.53 20.48 52.46
C ASN A 723 -9.37 21.71 52.07
N ALA A 724 -10.63 21.77 52.47
CA ALA A 724 -11.49 22.93 52.19
C ALA A 724 -11.40 24.00 53.29
N ALA A 725 -10.89 23.62 54.48
CA ALA A 725 -10.57 24.56 55.55
C ALA A 725 -9.11 25.05 55.43
N PRO A 726 -8.78 26.27 55.92
CA PRO A 726 -7.41 26.77 55.91
C PRO A 726 -6.41 25.81 56.56
N GLY A 727 -5.21 25.69 55.98
CA GLY A 727 -4.14 24.81 56.45
C GLY A 727 -4.23 23.37 55.96
N SER A 728 -3.63 22.43 56.69
CA SER A 728 -3.56 21.02 56.31
C SER A 728 -4.42 20.11 57.17
N LYS A 729 -4.97 19.04 56.58
CA LYS A 729 -5.70 17.99 57.27
C LYS A 729 -5.23 16.61 56.82
N THR A 730 -4.85 15.75 57.76
CA THR A 730 -4.56 14.34 57.47
C THR A 730 -5.84 13.53 57.51
N LEU A 731 -6.17 12.90 56.38
CA LEU A 731 -7.30 11.99 56.23
C LEU A 731 -6.82 10.57 55.93
N ARG A 732 -7.59 9.61 56.39
CA ARG A 732 -7.47 8.20 56.02
C ARG A 732 -8.48 7.89 54.94
N VAL A 733 -7.97 7.49 53.78
CA VAL A 733 -8.75 6.96 52.67
C VAL A 733 -8.64 5.44 52.74
N SER A 734 -9.76 4.73 52.77
CA SER A 734 -9.77 3.26 52.74
C SER A 734 -10.54 2.72 51.55
N PHE A 735 -10.11 1.56 51.07
CA PHE A 735 -10.75 0.84 49.98
C PHE A 735 -10.51 -0.66 50.13
N SER A 736 -11.59 -1.45 50.16
CA SER A 736 -11.54 -2.91 50.28
C SER A 736 -10.68 -3.43 51.46
N GLY A 737 -10.72 -2.74 52.60
CA GLY A 737 -9.96 -3.09 53.82
C GLY A 737 -8.51 -2.60 53.85
N LEU A 738 -8.00 -2.04 52.75
CA LEU A 738 -6.73 -1.30 52.72
C LEU A 738 -6.96 0.17 53.06
N PHE A 739 -5.91 0.86 53.51
CA PHE A 739 -5.98 2.29 53.80
C PHE A 739 -4.69 3.03 53.45
N PHE A 740 -4.81 4.31 53.17
CA PHE A 740 -3.72 5.26 52.96
C PHE A 740 -4.01 6.54 53.73
N SER A 741 -3.02 7.07 54.46
CA SER A 741 -3.15 8.34 55.17
C SER A 741 -2.56 9.46 54.31
N ALA A 742 -3.42 10.35 53.82
CA ALA A 742 -3.06 11.49 52.98
C ALA A 742 -3.16 12.79 53.76
N THR A 743 -2.12 13.62 53.70
CA THR A 743 -2.18 14.99 54.24
C THR A 743 -2.58 15.92 53.11
N LEU A 744 -3.79 16.48 53.21
CA LEU A 744 -4.38 17.38 52.24
C LEU A 744 -4.12 18.82 52.67
N THR A 745 -3.75 19.71 51.75
CA THR A 745 -3.61 21.15 52.00
C THR A 745 -4.77 21.91 51.37
N ASP A 746 -4.94 23.17 51.74
CA ASP A 746 -5.96 24.08 51.20
C ASP A 746 -5.61 24.70 49.85
N ASN A 747 -4.34 24.60 49.45
CA ASN A 747 -3.83 25.17 48.21
C ASN A 747 -3.74 24.15 47.06
N ASP A 748 -3.53 22.86 47.37
CA ASP A 748 -3.22 21.85 46.35
C ASP A 748 -4.18 20.65 46.38
N TRP A 749 -4.52 20.16 45.18
CA TRP A 749 -5.19 18.88 45.01
C TRP A 749 -4.19 17.73 45.19
N SER A 750 -4.52 16.80 46.09
CA SER A 750 -3.73 15.60 46.33
C SER A 750 -4.43 14.39 45.73
N THR A 751 -3.66 13.53 45.06
CA THR A 751 -4.15 12.26 44.53
C THR A 751 -3.81 11.13 45.49
N VAL A 752 -4.81 10.33 45.85
CA VAL A 752 -4.69 9.14 46.69
C VAL A 752 -5.04 7.92 45.85
N ASN A 753 -4.09 6.99 45.74
CA ASN A 753 -4.26 5.75 44.98
C ASN A 753 -4.12 4.55 45.91
N ILE A 754 -5.07 3.61 45.87
CA ILE A 754 -5.01 2.37 46.66
C ILE A 754 -5.36 1.20 45.76
N THR A 755 -4.41 0.28 45.56
CA THR A 755 -4.60 -0.94 44.77
C THR A 755 -4.76 -2.14 45.68
N THR A 756 -5.76 -3.00 45.43
CA THR A 756 -5.94 -4.22 46.22
C THR A 756 -4.84 -5.24 45.97
N GLY A 757 -4.25 -5.76 47.04
CA GLY A 757 -3.26 -6.84 46.94
C GLY A 757 -3.83 -8.18 46.47
N ALA A 758 -5.14 -8.38 46.65
CA ALA A 758 -5.88 -9.57 46.23
C ALA A 758 -7.02 -9.20 45.27
N ASP A 759 -7.47 -10.18 44.47
CA ASP A 759 -8.66 -10.05 43.64
C ASP A 759 -9.90 -9.85 44.52
N ILE A 760 -10.72 -8.86 44.20
CA ILE A 760 -12.04 -8.68 44.80
C ILE A 760 -13.05 -9.50 43.98
N PRO A 761 -13.93 -10.32 44.58
CA PRO A 761 -14.92 -11.12 43.86
C PRO A 761 -15.92 -10.29 43.03
N ALA A 762 -16.34 -10.81 41.87
CA ALA A 762 -17.45 -10.27 41.10
C ALA A 762 -18.71 -10.09 41.97
N GLY A 763 -19.48 -9.03 41.71
CA GLY A 763 -20.65 -8.65 42.49
C GLY A 763 -20.34 -7.87 43.78
N THR A 764 -19.08 -7.85 44.24
CA THR A 764 -18.69 -7.10 45.44
C THR A 764 -18.75 -5.59 45.19
N VAL A 765 -19.21 -4.85 46.19
CA VAL A 765 -19.19 -3.38 46.23
C VAL A 765 -18.21 -2.95 47.30
N SER A 766 -17.11 -2.33 46.91
CA SER A 766 -16.07 -1.83 47.83
C SER A 766 -16.12 -0.32 47.85
N ASP A 767 -16.68 0.26 48.93
CA ASP A 767 -16.77 1.72 49.08
C ASP A 767 -15.36 2.33 49.23
N ILE A 768 -15.11 3.51 48.63
CA ILE A 768 -14.03 4.39 49.05
C ILE A 768 -14.51 5.08 50.31
N GLN A 769 -13.81 4.93 51.43
CA GLN A 769 -14.18 5.56 52.70
C GLN A 769 -13.18 6.66 53.05
N ILE A 770 -13.68 7.78 53.54
CA ILE A 770 -12.90 8.93 53.97
C ILE A 770 -13.21 9.20 55.45
N TYR A 771 -12.19 9.20 56.31
CA TYR A 771 -12.32 9.47 57.75
C TYR A 771 -11.01 9.97 58.35
N THR A 772 -11.00 10.43 59.60
CA THR A 772 -9.78 10.79 60.34
C THR A 772 -9.43 9.72 61.37
N GLU A 773 -8.15 9.55 61.68
CA GLU A 773 -7.70 8.63 62.75
C GLU A 773 -7.88 9.24 64.14
N ASP A 774 -7.71 10.56 64.23
CA ASP A 774 -7.81 11.31 65.48
C ASP A 774 -9.27 11.59 65.90
N GLY A 775 -10.24 11.16 65.09
CA GLY A 775 -11.65 11.39 65.35
C GLY A 775 -12.00 12.88 65.44
N THR A 776 -11.29 13.74 64.72
CA THR A 776 -11.59 15.18 64.61
C THR A 776 -12.34 15.52 63.32
N ALA A 777 -13.14 16.60 63.33
CA ALA A 777 -13.95 17.02 62.17
C ALA A 777 -13.06 17.31 60.95
N PHE A 778 -13.58 17.09 59.76
CA PHE A 778 -12.89 17.44 58.52
C PHE A 778 -13.83 18.09 57.51
N ASN A 779 -13.25 18.97 56.68
CA ASN A 779 -13.92 19.63 55.59
C ASN A 779 -13.00 19.54 54.37
N VAL A 780 -13.43 18.81 53.34
CA VAL A 780 -12.62 18.57 52.15
C VAL A 780 -13.38 18.79 50.87
N ASP A 781 -12.67 19.23 49.84
CA ASP A 781 -13.18 19.24 48.48
C ASP A 781 -12.68 17.98 47.77
N VAL A 782 -13.54 17.32 47.01
CA VAL A 782 -13.20 16.16 46.17
C VAL A 782 -13.61 16.48 44.74
N CYS A 783 -12.66 16.50 43.81
CA CYS A 783 -12.91 16.74 42.39
C CYS A 783 -12.87 15.47 41.55
N TYR A 784 -12.41 14.35 42.11
CA TYR A 784 -12.45 13.06 41.43
C TYR A 784 -12.51 11.91 42.43
N ALA A 785 -13.32 10.90 42.13
CA ALA A 785 -13.29 9.62 42.79
C ALA A 785 -13.54 8.50 41.78
N GLY A 786 -12.63 7.54 41.70
CA GLY A 786 -12.78 6.41 40.80
C GLY A 786 -12.36 5.07 41.36
N VAL A 787 -13.00 4.02 40.86
CA VAL A 787 -12.61 2.62 41.10
C VAL A 787 -12.49 1.94 39.75
N PHE A 788 -11.35 1.29 39.52
CA PHE A 788 -10.97 0.69 38.25
C PHE A 788 -10.52 -0.74 38.48
N VAL A 789 -10.80 -1.62 37.53
CA VAL A 789 -10.17 -2.94 37.47
C VAL A 789 -8.76 -2.77 36.89
N GLY A 790 -7.75 -3.36 37.56
CA GLY A 790 -6.34 -3.21 37.20
C GLY A 790 -5.49 -2.63 38.35
N GLU A 791 -4.19 -2.49 38.11
CA GLU A 791 -3.22 -1.99 39.10
C GLU A 791 -2.77 -0.55 38.83
N THR A 792 -3.05 -0.05 37.62
CA THR A 792 -2.69 1.29 37.13
C THR A 792 -3.94 2.02 36.68
N PRO A 793 -4.66 2.69 37.59
CA PRO A 793 -5.87 3.40 37.22
C PRO A 793 -5.51 4.59 36.33
N MET A 794 -6.23 4.75 35.21
CA MET A 794 -6.13 5.96 34.39
C MET A 794 -6.90 7.09 35.09
N LEU A 795 -6.22 8.18 35.40
CA LEU A 795 -6.84 9.37 35.97
C LEU A 795 -7.51 10.17 34.82
N PHE A 796 -8.84 10.15 34.78
CA PHE A 796 -9.61 11.06 33.94
C PHE A 796 -9.77 12.38 34.69
N LEU A 797 -8.79 13.28 34.59
CA LEU A 797 -9.04 14.66 34.98
C LEU A 797 -9.98 15.25 33.93
N PRO A 798 -11.16 15.78 34.31
CA PRO A 798 -11.97 16.53 33.37
C PRO A 798 -11.11 17.70 32.89
N ALA A 799 -10.68 17.65 31.63
CA ALA A 799 -10.13 18.82 30.98
C ALA A 799 -11.19 19.92 31.00
N ASP A 800 -10.76 21.19 30.99
CA ASP A 800 -11.62 22.37 30.78
C ASP A 800 -12.32 22.22 29.41
N ARG A 801 -13.39 21.43 29.33
CA ARG A 801 -14.19 21.29 28.11
C ARG A 801 -15.15 22.46 28.01
N HIS A 802 -15.34 22.89 26.76
CA HIS A 802 -16.32 23.86 26.28
C HIS A 802 -17.70 23.62 26.92
N GLN A 803 -17.96 24.30 28.04
CA GLN A 803 -19.23 24.18 28.75
C GLN A 803 -20.33 24.72 27.84
N LYS A 804 -21.33 23.88 27.54
CA LYS A 804 -22.53 24.28 26.80
C LYS A 804 -23.61 24.71 27.78
N LEU A 805 -24.01 25.97 27.69
CA LEU A 805 -25.04 26.60 28.52
C LEU A 805 -26.30 26.85 27.68
N TYR A 806 -27.47 26.81 28.31
CA TYR A 806 -28.75 26.94 27.61
C TYR A 806 -29.66 27.96 28.30
N GLY A 807 -30.43 28.70 27.51
CA GLY A 807 -31.51 29.55 28.00
C GLY A 807 -32.65 29.63 27.01
N SER A 808 -33.82 30.09 27.47
CA SER A 808 -34.98 30.25 26.58
C SER A 808 -35.94 31.30 27.09
N VAL A 809 -36.71 31.91 26.17
CA VAL A 809 -37.75 32.89 26.47
C VAL A 809 -38.90 32.76 25.47
N ALA A 810 -40.13 33.05 25.89
CA ALA A 810 -41.23 33.25 24.97
C ALA A 810 -41.06 34.60 24.25
N TRP A 811 -41.15 34.60 22.93
CA TRP A 811 -40.94 35.79 22.11
C TRP A 811 -41.92 35.82 20.94
N ASN A 812 -42.56 36.98 20.74
CA ASN A 812 -43.35 37.29 19.56
C ASN A 812 -42.62 38.39 18.78
N PRO A 813 -41.71 38.04 17.85
CA PRO A 813 -40.98 39.04 17.09
C PRO A 813 -41.95 39.96 16.33
N PRO A 814 -41.72 41.28 16.29
CA PRO A 814 -42.52 42.17 15.46
C PRO A 814 -42.33 41.81 13.97
N SER A 815 -43.30 42.16 13.13
CA SER A 815 -43.15 42.00 11.68
C SER A 815 -41.91 42.75 11.18
N VAL A 816 -41.03 42.04 10.46
CA VAL A 816 -39.74 42.57 9.97
C VAL A 816 -39.85 42.81 8.47
N ALA A 817 -39.74 44.07 8.03
CA ALA A 817 -39.73 44.42 6.61
C ALA A 817 -38.55 43.79 5.86
N ALA A 818 -38.66 43.69 4.52
CA ALA A 818 -37.60 43.19 3.66
C ALA A 818 -36.28 43.93 3.87
N GLY A 819 -35.19 43.20 4.08
CA GLY A 819 -33.84 43.73 4.34
C GLY A 819 -33.63 44.35 5.73
N GLN A 820 -34.61 44.31 6.62
CA GLN A 820 -34.52 44.88 7.97
C GLN A 820 -34.24 43.81 9.04
N GLN A 821 -33.96 44.25 10.27
CA GLN A 821 -33.79 43.38 11.44
C GLN A 821 -34.72 43.79 12.59
N SER A 822 -35.13 42.82 13.41
CA SER A 822 -35.92 43.07 14.62
C SER A 822 -35.08 43.78 15.69
N PRO A 823 -35.72 44.44 16.68
CA PRO A 823 -35.07 44.72 17.96
C PRO A 823 -34.53 43.42 18.58
N ALA A 824 -33.42 43.54 19.33
CA ALA A 824 -32.83 42.39 20.00
C ALA A 824 -33.70 41.93 21.17
N GLN A 825 -33.93 40.62 21.26
CA GLN A 825 -34.54 39.94 22.39
C GLN A 825 -33.44 39.42 23.33
N LEU A 826 -33.55 39.74 24.62
CA LEU A 826 -32.62 39.26 25.63
C LEU A 826 -33.08 37.89 26.17
N VAL A 827 -32.11 36.97 26.31
CA VAL A 827 -32.29 35.64 26.87
C VAL A 827 -31.29 35.46 28.01
N LEU A 828 -31.79 35.15 29.21
CA LEU A 828 -30.94 34.86 30.36
C LEU A 828 -30.35 33.44 30.22
N VAL A 829 -29.02 33.35 30.27
CA VAL A 829 -28.26 32.10 30.21
C VAL A 829 -27.21 32.14 31.34
N PRO A 830 -27.56 31.72 32.57
CA PRO A 830 -26.63 31.80 33.71
C PRO A 830 -25.31 31.07 33.43
N GLY A 831 -24.20 31.75 33.71
CA GLY A 831 -22.82 31.27 33.53
C GLY A 831 -22.11 31.80 32.27
N VAL A 832 -22.79 32.50 31.35
CA VAL A 832 -22.15 33.01 30.11
C VAL A 832 -21.39 34.31 30.34
N ASN A 833 -20.30 34.51 29.61
CA ASN A 833 -19.49 35.73 29.62
C ASN A 833 -19.37 36.29 28.20
N VAL A 834 -19.19 37.61 28.09
CA VAL A 834 -18.91 38.27 26.80
C VAL A 834 -17.68 37.62 26.16
N GLY A 835 -17.81 37.19 24.91
CA GLY A 835 -16.78 36.45 24.17
C GLY A 835 -17.07 34.95 23.99
N ASP A 836 -18.03 34.39 24.72
CA ASP A 836 -18.51 33.02 24.48
C ASP A 836 -19.30 32.94 23.14
N PHE A 837 -19.26 31.78 22.47
CA PHE A 837 -19.98 31.56 21.21
C PHE A 837 -21.47 31.32 21.49
N ALA A 838 -22.38 31.91 20.71
CA ALA A 838 -23.82 31.74 20.91
C ALA A 838 -24.57 31.36 19.62
N ASP A 839 -25.42 30.34 19.73
CA ASP A 839 -26.37 29.91 18.71
C ASP A 839 -27.82 30.11 19.21
N ALA A 840 -28.75 30.40 18.29
CA ALA A 840 -30.17 30.51 18.60
C ALA A 840 -31.04 29.64 17.69
N SER A 841 -32.17 29.20 18.22
CA SER A 841 -33.24 28.52 17.48
C SER A 841 -34.62 29.02 17.93
N PHE A 842 -35.60 28.96 17.04
CA PHE A 842 -36.97 29.39 17.31
C PHE A 842 -37.96 28.27 17.00
N THR A 843 -39.09 28.27 17.71
CA THR A 843 -40.05 27.16 17.64
C THR A 843 -40.87 27.16 16.34
N LEU A 844 -41.00 28.32 15.68
CA LEU A 844 -41.72 28.47 14.41
C LEU A 844 -40.74 28.57 13.23
N PRO A 845 -41.12 28.11 12.02
CA PRO A 845 -40.29 28.26 10.82
C PRO A 845 -39.95 29.73 10.57
N LEU A 846 -38.68 30.03 10.24
CA LEU A 846 -38.21 31.42 10.12
C LEU A 846 -38.68 32.14 8.85
N GLY A 847 -39.40 31.47 7.95
CA GLY A 847 -39.94 32.10 6.72
C GLY A 847 -38.87 32.66 5.77
N GLY A 848 -37.62 32.20 5.87
CA GLY A 848 -36.47 32.73 5.13
C GLY A 848 -35.67 33.80 5.87
N ALA A 849 -36.05 34.18 7.09
CA ALA A 849 -35.25 35.02 7.97
C ALA A 849 -34.11 34.25 8.65
N ALA A 850 -33.06 34.97 9.06
CA ALA A 850 -31.93 34.44 9.82
C ALA A 850 -31.99 34.91 11.29
N LEU A 851 -31.68 34.00 12.22
CA LEU A 851 -31.47 34.32 13.64
C LEU A 851 -29.98 34.53 13.89
N LYS A 852 -29.63 35.59 14.61
CA LYS A 852 -28.26 35.82 15.09
C LYS A 852 -28.27 36.01 16.60
N ALA A 853 -27.31 35.40 17.27
CA ALA A 853 -27.13 35.48 18.72
C ALA A 853 -25.72 35.96 19.07
N SER A 854 -25.61 36.77 20.12
CA SER A 854 -24.33 37.23 20.69
C SER A 854 -24.45 37.36 22.21
N VAL A 855 -23.38 37.04 22.93
CA VAL A 855 -23.34 37.26 24.39
C VAL A 855 -23.07 38.74 24.66
N SER A 856 -24.12 39.47 25.02
CA SER A 856 -24.07 40.93 25.17
C SER A 856 -23.62 41.38 26.56
N ALA A 857 -23.84 40.55 27.59
CA ALA A 857 -23.38 40.79 28.95
C ALA A 857 -23.23 39.45 29.71
N GLN A 858 -22.70 39.49 30.93
CA GLN A 858 -22.71 38.33 31.82
C GLN A 858 -24.14 37.80 31.97
N ASP A 859 -24.28 36.48 31.91
CA ASP A 859 -25.55 35.75 32.03
C ASP A 859 -26.61 36.11 30.97
N THR A 860 -26.25 36.83 29.90
CA THR A 860 -27.21 37.42 28.95
C THR A 860 -26.77 37.25 27.50
N VAL A 861 -27.65 36.67 26.69
CA VAL A 861 -27.52 36.61 25.22
C VAL A 861 -28.56 37.51 24.59
N GLU A 862 -28.14 38.33 23.62
CA GLU A 862 -29.04 39.04 22.74
C GLU A 862 -29.25 38.25 21.45
N VAL A 863 -30.49 38.23 20.96
CA VAL A 863 -30.84 37.56 19.71
C VAL A 863 -31.69 38.49 18.86
N PHE A 864 -31.40 38.60 17.57
CA PHE A 864 -32.23 39.35 16.63
C PHE A 864 -32.53 38.52 15.38
N LEU A 865 -33.67 38.84 14.74
CA LEU A 865 -34.14 38.23 13.51
C LEU A 865 -33.84 39.18 12.35
N LYS A 866 -33.15 38.71 11.31
CA LYS A 866 -32.88 39.48 10.08
C LYS A 866 -33.67 38.90 8.91
N ASN A 867 -34.46 39.74 8.25
CA ASN A 867 -35.22 39.33 7.08
C ASN A 867 -34.44 39.64 5.79
N ASP A 868 -33.83 38.61 5.20
CA ASP A 868 -33.11 38.72 3.93
C ASP A 868 -33.99 38.43 2.70
N THR A 869 -35.31 38.30 2.88
CA THR A 869 -36.27 38.09 1.79
C THR A 869 -36.78 39.41 1.19
N ALA A 870 -37.56 39.32 0.11
CA ALA A 870 -38.13 40.47 -0.60
C ALA A 870 -39.48 40.96 -0.02
N ALA A 871 -40.06 40.28 0.97
CA ALA A 871 -41.35 40.63 1.57
C ALA A 871 -41.22 40.75 3.09
N SER A 872 -42.17 41.44 3.75
CA SER A 872 -42.23 41.48 5.21
C SER A 872 -42.53 40.08 5.78
N ILE A 873 -41.85 39.69 6.85
CA ILE A 873 -42.06 38.43 7.56
C ILE A 873 -42.68 38.70 8.93
N ASP A 874 -43.73 37.96 9.27
CA ASP A 874 -44.32 37.91 10.62
C ASP A 874 -44.39 36.45 11.06
N LEU A 875 -43.66 36.11 12.13
CA LEU A 875 -43.53 34.72 12.60
C LEU A 875 -44.58 34.36 13.67
N GLY A 876 -45.22 35.34 14.31
CA GLY A 876 -46.06 35.11 15.48
C GLY A 876 -45.29 34.64 16.74
N ALA A 877 -46.04 34.36 17.80
CA ALA A 877 -45.47 34.02 19.11
C ALA A 877 -44.90 32.59 19.15
N GLY A 878 -43.66 32.44 19.64
CA GLY A 878 -42.99 31.16 19.82
C GLY A 878 -41.97 31.17 20.96
N THR A 879 -41.21 30.09 21.13
CA THR A 879 -40.11 30.03 22.10
C THR A 879 -38.77 30.17 21.39
N LEU A 880 -38.00 31.16 21.81
CA LEU A 880 -36.60 31.35 21.45
C LEU A 880 -35.72 30.56 22.42
N ARG A 881 -34.80 29.76 21.89
CA ARG A 881 -33.83 28.97 22.66
C ARG A 881 -32.42 29.36 22.22
N VAL A 882 -31.52 29.47 23.19
CA VAL A 882 -30.12 29.81 22.98
C VAL A 882 -29.25 28.69 23.52
N ARG A 883 -28.19 28.35 22.78
CA ARG A 883 -27.08 27.51 23.22
C ARG A 883 -25.82 28.37 23.18
N VAL A 884 -25.12 28.47 24.31
CA VAL A 884 -23.82 29.13 24.39
C VAL A 884 -22.74 28.10 24.60
N GLU A 885 -21.65 28.23 23.87
CA GLU A 885 -20.44 27.43 24.04
C GLU A 885 -19.34 28.34 24.61
N LYS A 886 -18.87 28.01 25.83
CA LYS A 886 -17.80 28.75 26.50
C LYS A 886 -16.59 28.87 25.56
N ALA A 887 -16.08 30.09 25.39
CA ALA A 887 -14.78 30.29 24.79
C ALA A 887 -13.73 29.75 25.77
N SER A 888 -13.10 28.63 25.42
CA SER A 888 -11.95 28.10 26.14
C SER A 888 -10.76 29.04 25.91
N TYR A 889 -10.22 29.60 27.00
CA TYR A 889 -8.93 30.29 27.04
C TYR A 889 -7.99 29.54 27.97
#